data_AF-A0A1J4JJE9-F1
#
_entry.id   AF-A0A1J4JJE9-F1
#
_cell.length_a   1.000
_cell.length_b   1.000
_cell.length_c   1.000
_cell.angle_alpha   90.00
_cell.angle_beta   90.00
_cell.angle_gamma   90.00
#
_symmetry.space_group_name_H-M   'P 1'
#
loop_
_entity.id
_entity.type
_entity.pdbx_description
1 polymer ?
#
loop_
_entity_poly.entity_id
_entity_poly.type
_entity_poly.pdbx_seq_one_letter_code
_entity_poly.pdbx_strand_id
1 'polypeptide(L)'
;MSDISLSFNGTDSKEPPDFDMEIQIQLLTDENNRLKNENQKLRIQFEEAVSIHDDVDKMHQSNIELTSKLRKSELERDDLKRRLDLNIGSFQEQLDKEKHDSALRNESANREIANLRQKLEDALKTKSTIESSLDSKLQDIQLKFDSESKKSDILENKLKLILESASKTFKVSFQSPDSLVKYFEDVIPIPKENNNNFHLTPEVEDKKDEKRKKKENELIKKLKYKVQREQLRCKQIKNQLIETQNIINKIQESSSKSKDSMEMTISQLNNKIASQDTYYKKIIEQLNQSLAKTREELTQAKSQIISPIINSNSSINNSSIQQENYVEKLQERHLKEIANIKLHHSTLLKELRENEMQLQKNLLQETKLKNEALNKSKTYENEVQELTLHVDRLKNENQNLLKQNTFIENERKTIQEELMKLALSKKENESKTEAVLLKKIQNYEMTINNNKVQMSNQQNHIQKYQNEINSLHSEITRKQNEYNELKKQMDETASENQMLNQKIIMMPKPLLPDEIVPPSCFILPGYPSSLTVEISKIANNESLQPASKVQFILSVIKSHYSTEIAQLEEGLQKFNNEKTNENTIFIGFIDQLCEILGIQKETSEQIYSNPHNLTSFLEEFKRQYDKVIVDNNVLSLSLREIKNQIDCPEEQNIIDFISPILNEYYTLKEDKSHLTQKYSLFRRKKKIIIEKLSETVRTLSCEVDGTKSQLKIALVNIENRDKEIEKLTADNQNLELQLADLKQNFDDLSFSNQNLSKEMDTIVEKSIETTKFELKHEINNLNEQIRELTNQNESYQKSASVYKKAIDVLKTKLVQSINAISELKKANAKDKEEFQARCNQERENIQKTNEETTNQLRKQCSELRDAMIKLNEIISELEAKNAKLVKDNMEFKRQYTRIESQMASQVESNERERKLMENHLHSLKIKMESNMAAKISSVQANADKERQKLIVYFADNFRGFFDPNEQIDVKMYQRLLDRAKAELTRLQLSDNAIRRLTNASTNQTTEDAVAQYVFKSMECN
;
A
#
# COMPACT_ATOMS: atom_id res chain seq x y z
N MET A 1 -7.79 28.56 101.36
CA MET A 1 -7.71 30.00 101.66
C MET A 1 -8.82 30.64 100.85
N SER A 2 -9.95 31.04 101.43
CA SER A 2 -10.07 32.00 102.54
C SER A 2 -11.15 31.58 103.54
N ASP A 3 -10.97 32.08 104.77
CA ASP A 3 -11.95 32.21 105.85
C ASP A 3 -12.50 30.94 106.50
N ILE A 4 -12.04 30.68 107.73
CA ILE A 4 -12.91 30.53 108.90
C ILE A 4 -12.03 30.75 110.16
N SER A 5 -12.33 31.85 110.83
CA SER A 5 -11.91 32.20 112.19
C SER A 5 -12.67 31.35 113.21
N LEU A 6 -12.01 30.81 114.23
CA LEU A 6 -12.67 30.46 115.49
C LEU A 6 -11.74 30.74 116.68
N SER A 7 -12.33 31.50 117.59
CA SER A 7 -11.83 32.11 118.82
C SER A 7 -11.49 31.11 119.92
N PHE A 8 -10.41 31.36 120.64
CA PHE A 8 -10.08 30.74 121.92
C PHE A 8 -10.31 31.77 123.03
N ASN A 9 -11.15 31.45 124.02
CA ASN A 9 -11.35 32.24 125.24
C ASN A 9 -11.38 31.29 126.45
N GLY A 10 -10.81 31.78 127.55
CA GLY A 10 -10.25 30.99 128.64
C GLY A 10 -11.16 30.57 129.80
N THR A 11 -10.47 29.88 130.72
CA THR A 11 -10.61 29.81 132.19
C THR A 11 -11.88 29.14 132.76
N ASP A 12 -11.78 28.09 133.60
CA ASP A 12 -11.41 28.22 135.01
C ASP A 12 -10.90 26.92 135.69
N SER A 13 -10.14 27.15 136.76
CA SER A 13 -9.44 26.27 137.69
C SER A 13 -10.28 25.23 138.47
N LYS A 14 -9.68 24.06 138.74
CA LYS A 14 -9.62 23.36 140.06
C LYS A 14 -8.73 22.10 139.97
N GLU A 15 -7.61 22.08 140.70
CA GLU A 15 -6.84 20.86 141.06
C GLU A 15 -7.47 20.15 142.28
N PRO A 16 -7.12 18.88 142.66
CA PRO A 16 -6.50 17.75 141.94
C PRO A 16 -7.28 16.40 142.16
N PRO A 17 -6.92 15.26 141.53
CA PRO A 17 -5.84 14.41 142.03
C PRO A 17 -4.89 13.92 140.91
N ASP A 18 -3.67 13.57 141.32
CA ASP A 18 -2.50 13.10 140.55
C ASP A 18 -2.69 11.78 139.74
N PHE A 19 -3.86 11.55 139.17
CA PHE A 19 -4.18 10.35 138.38
C PHE A 19 -4.47 10.62 136.90
N ASP A 20 -4.48 11.89 136.47
CA ASP A 20 -4.95 12.28 135.13
C ASP A 20 -3.83 12.64 134.14
N MET A 21 -2.59 12.83 134.60
CA MET A 21 -1.48 13.19 133.69
C MET A 21 -1.10 12.04 132.75
N GLU A 22 -1.23 10.79 133.20
CA GLU A 22 -0.95 9.61 132.38
C GLU A 22 -2.07 9.37 131.35
N ILE A 23 -3.34 9.60 131.73
CA ILE A 23 -4.47 9.57 130.79
C ILE A 23 -4.35 10.70 129.76
N GLN A 24 -3.95 11.90 130.18
CA GLN A 24 -3.77 13.03 129.29
C GLN A 24 -2.57 12.86 128.34
N ILE A 25 -1.46 12.26 128.82
CA ILE A 25 -0.34 11.85 127.96
C ILE A 25 -0.77 10.76 126.99
N GLN A 26 -1.57 9.79 127.43
CA GLN A 26 -2.05 8.71 126.56
C GLN A 26 -3.02 9.23 125.50
N LEU A 27 -3.94 10.14 125.85
CA LEU A 27 -4.81 10.83 124.90
C LEU A 27 -4.02 11.70 123.90
N LEU A 28 -3.01 12.44 124.36
CA LEU A 28 -2.12 13.21 123.48
C LEU A 28 -1.28 12.29 122.57
N THR A 29 -0.88 11.12 123.06
CA THR A 29 -0.13 10.12 122.29
C THR A 29 -1.02 9.47 121.23
N ASP A 30 -2.25 9.12 121.59
CA ASP A 30 -3.26 8.59 120.67
C ASP A 30 -3.67 9.62 119.62
N GLU A 31 -3.80 10.90 120.00
CA GLU A 31 -4.06 11.99 119.08
C GLU A 31 -2.86 12.26 118.15
N ASN A 32 -1.62 12.22 118.66
CA ASN A 32 -0.41 12.31 117.82
C ASN A 32 -0.33 11.13 116.84
N ASN A 33 -0.68 9.92 117.28
CA ASN A 33 -0.71 8.74 116.42
C ASN A 33 -1.82 8.86 115.37
N ARG A 34 -2.99 9.42 115.73
CA ARG A 34 -4.06 9.74 114.78
C ARG A 34 -3.59 10.75 113.74
N LEU A 35 -2.98 11.86 114.17
CA LEU A 35 -2.46 12.90 113.29
C LEU A 35 -1.29 12.43 112.42
N LYS A 36 -0.44 11.51 112.91
CA LYS A 36 0.59 10.84 112.10
C LYS A 36 -0.02 9.95 111.02
N ASN A 37 -1.02 9.15 111.38
CA ASN A 37 -1.75 8.31 110.42
C ASN A 37 -2.49 9.16 109.38
N GLU A 38 -3.07 10.29 109.78
CA GLU A 38 -3.71 11.24 108.88
C GLU A 38 -2.70 11.92 107.96
N ASN A 39 -1.55 12.38 108.47
CA ASN A 39 -0.46 12.89 107.64
C ASN A 39 0.08 11.83 106.66
N GLN A 40 0.18 10.58 107.08
CA GLN A 40 0.61 9.50 106.20
C GLN A 40 -0.42 9.23 105.10
N LYS A 41 -1.72 9.26 105.41
CA LYS A 41 -2.78 9.18 104.40
C LYS A 41 -2.74 10.36 103.43
N LEU A 42 -2.56 11.58 103.93
CA LEU A 42 -2.43 12.76 103.07
C LEU A 42 -1.19 12.70 102.17
N ARG A 43 -0.07 12.15 102.65
CA ARG A 43 1.13 11.91 101.83
C ARG A 43 0.85 10.89 100.72
N ILE A 44 0.20 9.77 101.04
CA ILE A 44 -0.16 8.76 100.03
C ILE A 44 -1.12 9.36 99.00
N GLN A 45 -2.14 10.10 99.44
CA GLN A 45 -3.06 10.79 98.53
C GLN A 45 -2.35 11.84 97.66
N PHE A 46 -1.35 12.54 98.19
CA PHE A 46 -0.54 13.48 97.43
C PHE A 46 0.33 12.75 96.40
N GLU A 47 0.99 11.65 96.78
CA GLU A 47 1.78 10.82 95.87
C GLU A 47 0.91 10.20 94.75
N GLU A 48 -0.29 9.72 95.08
CA GLU A 48 -1.28 9.26 94.09
C GLU A 48 -1.72 10.40 93.16
N ALA A 49 -1.99 11.59 93.69
CA ALA A 49 -2.35 12.76 92.89
C ALA A 49 -1.22 13.20 91.94
N VAL A 50 0.04 13.14 92.40
CA VAL A 50 1.22 13.41 91.57
C VAL A 50 1.37 12.34 90.47
N SER A 51 1.18 11.06 90.78
CA SER A 51 1.23 9.99 89.78
C SER A 51 0.13 10.13 88.72
N ILE A 52 -1.09 10.49 89.13
CA ILE A 52 -2.20 10.76 88.20
C ILE A 52 -1.85 11.95 87.31
N HIS A 53 -1.23 13.00 87.87
CA HIS A 53 -0.79 14.16 87.09
C HIS A 53 0.26 13.79 86.04
N ASP A 54 1.26 12.99 86.41
CA ASP A 54 2.29 12.50 85.48
C ASP A 54 1.68 11.67 84.33
N ASP A 55 0.68 10.83 84.62
CA ASP A 55 0.00 10.03 83.61
C ASP A 55 -0.92 10.87 82.71
N VAL A 56 -1.55 11.92 83.26
CA VAL A 56 -2.31 12.92 82.49
C VAL A 56 -1.38 13.70 81.56
N ASP A 57 -0.18 14.06 82.00
CA ASP A 57 0.81 14.76 81.17
C ASP A 57 1.34 13.86 80.04
N LYS A 58 1.62 12.57 80.32
CA LYS A 58 1.96 11.60 79.27
C LYS A 58 0.82 11.43 78.26
N MET A 59 -0.43 11.36 78.73
CA MET A 59 -1.61 11.30 77.87
C MET A 59 -1.73 12.56 77.00
N HIS A 60 -1.50 13.75 77.55
CA HIS A 60 -1.49 15.00 76.80
C HIS A 60 -0.38 15.03 75.75
N GLN A 61 0.83 14.60 76.08
CA GLN A 61 1.94 14.48 75.12
C GLN A 61 1.60 13.51 73.99
N SER A 62 1.08 12.32 74.33
CA SER A 62 0.63 11.35 73.33
C SER A 62 -0.48 11.91 72.43
N ASN A 63 -1.45 12.64 72.98
CA ASN A 63 -2.50 13.30 72.19
C ASN A 63 -1.94 14.39 71.26
N ILE A 64 -0.95 15.16 71.71
CA ILE A 64 -0.26 16.14 70.86
C ILE A 64 0.47 15.44 69.71
N GLU A 65 1.18 14.35 69.98
CA GLU A 65 1.86 13.57 68.93
C GLU A 65 0.88 12.95 67.93
N LEU A 66 -0.21 12.35 68.42
CA LEU A 66 -1.25 11.77 67.55
C LEU A 66 -1.93 12.84 66.71
N THR A 67 -2.21 14.02 67.27
CA THR A 67 -2.79 15.16 66.53
C THR A 67 -1.83 15.68 65.47
N SER A 68 -0.52 15.71 65.77
CA SER A 68 0.51 16.07 64.80
C SER A 68 0.62 15.05 63.66
N LYS A 69 0.62 13.75 63.98
CA LYS A 69 0.61 12.67 62.99
C LYS A 69 -0.65 12.70 62.13
N LEU A 70 -1.82 12.94 62.74
CA LEU A 70 -3.09 13.07 62.02
C LEU A 70 -3.03 14.21 61.00
N ARG A 71 -2.59 15.42 61.42
CA ARG A 71 -2.44 16.57 60.52
C ARG A 71 -1.46 16.29 59.39
N LYS A 72 -0.36 15.59 59.66
CA LYS A 72 0.61 15.23 58.63
C LYS A 72 0.01 14.27 57.60
N SER A 73 -0.70 13.23 58.06
CA SER A 73 -1.41 12.29 57.17
C SER A 73 -2.52 12.98 56.37
N GLU A 74 -3.23 13.95 56.95
CA GLU A 74 -4.23 14.76 56.24
C GLU A 74 -3.60 15.61 55.13
N LEU A 75 -2.47 16.25 55.41
CA LEU A 75 -1.72 17.02 54.40
C LEU A 75 -1.19 16.12 53.27
N GLU A 76 -0.67 14.94 53.59
CA GLU A 76 -0.22 13.97 52.58
C GLU A 76 -1.39 13.46 51.72
N ARG A 77 -2.55 13.18 52.34
CA ARG A 77 -3.77 12.81 51.62
C ARG A 77 -4.23 13.93 50.68
N ASP A 78 -4.22 15.17 51.14
CA ASP A 78 -4.68 16.31 50.34
C ASP A 78 -3.70 16.64 49.19
N ASP A 79 -2.38 16.47 49.39
CA ASP A 79 -1.39 16.57 48.30
C ASP A 79 -1.55 15.45 47.27
N LEU A 80 -1.73 14.19 47.72
CA LEU A 80 -1.99 13.06 46.83
C LEU A 80 -3.29 13.25 46.05
N LYS A 81 -4.35 13.75 46.70
CA LYS A 81 -5.62 14.07 46.05
C LYS A 81 -5.43 15.16 44.99
N ARG A 82 -4.70 16.24 45.30
CA ARG A 82 -4.39 17.29 44.33
C ARG A 82 -3.57 16.77 43.15
N ARG A 83 -2.59 15.89 43.38
CA ARG A 83 -1.80 15.24 42.31
C ARG A 83 -2.68 14.34 41.44
N LEU A 84 -3.60 13.60 42.04
CA LEU A 84 -4.56 12.78 41.32
C LEU A 84 -5.47 13.64 40.45
N ASP A 85 -6.02 14.73 40.98
CA ASP A 85 -6.88 15.66 40.25
C ASP A 85 -6.14 16.31 39.08
N LEU A 86 -4.87 16.69 39.26
CA LEU A 86 -4.01 17.20 38.19
C LEU A 86 -3.73 16.16 37.10
N ASN A 87 -3.46 14.91 37.49
CA ASN A 87 -3.25 13.81 36.53
C ASN A 87 -4.53 13.50 35.76
N ILE A 88 -5.69 13.44 36.43
CA ILE A 88 -6.99 13.25 35.79
C ILE A 88 -7.25 14.38 34.78
N GLY A 89 -7.00 15.63 35.18
CA GLY A 89 -7.11 16.79 34.28
C GLY A 89 -6.20 16.69 33.05
N SER A 90 -4.93 16.32 33.25
CA SER A 90 -3.97 16.13 32.15
C SER A 90 -4.35 14.99 31.22
N PHE A 91 -4.88 13.88 31.75
CA PHE A 91 -5.36 12.77 30.93
C PHE A 91 -6.60 13.16 30.12
N GLN A 92 -7.52 13.92 30.71
CA GLN A 92 -8.70 14.42 30.02
C GLN A 92 -8.31 15.35 28.86
N GLU A 93 -7.36 16.26 29.10
CA GLU A 93 -6.85 17.18 28.08
C GLU A 93 -6.13 16.43 26.94
N GLN A 94 -5.34 15.39 27.25
CA GLN A 94 -4.74 14.52 26.23
C GLN A 94 -5.79 13.79 25.42
N LEU A 95 -6.83 13.25 26.07
CA LEU A 95 -7.92 12.53 25.42
C LEU A 95 -8.70 13.45 24.47
N ASP A 96 -8.99 14.68 24.90
CA ASP A 96 -9.69 15.67 24.08
C ASP A 96 -8.83 16.16 22.91
N LYS A 97 -7.51 16.32 23.12
CA LYS A 97 -6.57 16.62 22.05
C LYS A 97 -6.48 15.48 21.03
N GLU A 98 -6.43 14.23 21.48
CA GLU A 98 -6.39 13.06 20.58
C GLU A 98 -7.70 12.89 19.80
N LYS A 99 -8.85 13.15 20.43
CA LYS A 99 -10.15 13.22 19.73
C LYS A 99 -10.16 14.32 18.67
N HIS A 100 -9.64 15.51 18.99
CA HIS A 100 -9.56 16.61 18.04
C HIS A 100 -8.65 16.28 16.85
N ASP A 101 -7.46 15.73 17.12
CA ASP A 101 -6.53 15.30 16.07
C ASP A 101 -7.11 14.18 15.21
N SER A 102 -7.82 13.22 15.83
CA SER A 102 -8.53 12.17 15.09
C SER A 102 -9.67 12.72 14.24
N ALA A 103 -10.39 13.75 14.70
CA ALA A 103 -11.43 14.41 13.92
C ALA A 103 -10.83 15.13 12.70
N LEU A 104 -9.72 15.86 12.89
CA LEU A 104 -8.99 16.52 11.80
C LEU A 104 -8.44 15.51 10.77
N ARG A 105 -7.88 14.38 11.23
CA ARG A 105 -7.42 13.30 10.33
C ARG A 105 -8.58 12.71 9.53
N ASN A 106 -9.71 12.45 10.18
CA ASN A 106 -10.92 11.96 9.50
C ASN A 106 -11.46 12.97 8.50
N GLU A 107 -11.45 14.26 8.84
CA GLU A 107 -11.89 15.31 7.92
C GLU A 107 -10.96 15.40 6.69
N SER A 108 -9.63 15.34 6.89
CA SER A 108 -8.66 15.30 5.79
C SER A 108 -8.85 14.05 4.92
N ALA A 109 -9.02 12.87 5.52
CA ALA A 109 -9.25 11.64 4.79
C ALA A 109 -10.57 11.69 4.00
N ASN A 110 -11.62 12.28 4.59
CA ASN A 110 -12.90 12.47 3.91
C ASN A 110 -12.79 13.44 2.73
N ARG A 111 -12.02 14.53 2.86
CA ARG A 111 -11.73 15.43 1.73
C ARG A 111 -10.93 14.73 0.64
N GLU A 112 -9.97 13.89 0.99
CA GLU A 112 -9.20 13.11 0.01
C GLU A 112 -10.06 12.06 -0.70
N ILE A 113 -10.92 11.35 0.04
CA ILE A 113 -11.90 10.42 -0.53
C ILE A 113 -12.87 11.15 -1.48
N ALA A 114 -13.35 12.34 -1.11
CA ALA A 114 -14.20 13.15 -1.98
C ALA A 114 -13.46 13.54 -3.28
N ASN A 115 -12.21 13.98 -3.18
CA ASN A 115 -11.38 14.30 -4.34
C ASN A 115 -11.13 13.07 -5.23
N LEU A 116 -10.89 11.89 -4.64
CA LEU A 116 -10.70 10.65 -5.38
C LEU A 116 -11.99 10.20 -6.07
N ARG A 117 -13.16 10.35 -5.43
CA ARG A 117 -14.46 10.09 -6.04
C ARG A 117 -14.71 11.00 -7.24
N GLN A 118 -14.39 12.28 -7.14
CA GLN A 118 -14.55 13.21 -8.25
C GLN A 118 -13.61 12.89 -9.42
N LYS A 119 -12.34 12.58 -9.15
CA LYS A 119 -11.40 12.10 -10.18
C LYS A 119 -11.88 10.80 -10.86
N LEU A 120 -12.49 9.90 -10.10
CA LEU A 120 -13.06 8.65 -10.63
C LEU A 120 -14.29 8.93 -11.50
N GLU A 121 -15.14 9.88 -11.13
CA GLU A 121 -16.29 10.30 -11.93
C GLU A 121 -15.86 10.97 -13.25
N ASP A 122 -14.84 11.83 -13.20
CA ASP A 122 -14.26 12.45 -14.41
C ASP A 122 -13.59 11.41 -15.33
N ALA A 123 -12.93 10.40 -14.74
CA ALA A 123 -12.38 9.26 -15.47
C ALA A 123 -13.48 8.40 -16.13
N LEU A 124 -14.64 8.25 -15.48
CA LEU A 124 -15.79 7.52 -16.04
C LEU A 124 -16.45 8.32 -17.18
N LYS A 125 -16.59 9.64 -17.06
CA LYS A 125 -17.11 10.51 -18.13
C LYS A 125 -16.19 10.54 -19.36
N THR A 126 -14.88 10.57 -19.15
CA THR A 126 -13.90 10.46 -20.25
C THR A 126 -13.91 9.07 -20.88
N LYS A 127 -14.08 8.00 -20.08
CA LYS A 127 -14.24 6.65 -20.61
C LYS A 127 -15.51 6.52 -21.47
N SER A 128 -16.67 7.02 -21.02
CA SER A 128 -17.93 6.91 -21.78
C SER A 128 -17.90 7.69 -23.09
N THR A 129 -17.20 8.83 -23.14
CA THR A 129 -17.00 9.60 -24.37
C THR A 129 -16.06 8.90 -25.35
N ILE A 130 -15.03 8.21 -24.86
CA ILE A 130 -14.15 7.37 -25.68
C ILE A 130 -14.90 6.13 -26.21
N GLU A 131 -15.70 5.47 -25.37
CA GLU A 131 -16.54 4.32 -25.79
C GLU A 131 -17.53 4.74 -26.88
N SER A 132 -18.24 5.85 -26.70
CA SER A 132 -19.11 6.42 -27.74
C SER A 132 -18.38 6.71 -29.07
N SER A 133 -17.15 7.23 -29.01
CA SER A 133 -16.35 7.48 -30.21
C SER A 133 -15.86 6.19 -30.88
N LEU A 134 -15.58 5.14 -30.10
CA LEU A 134 -15.15 3.85 -30.62
C LEU A 134 -16.33 3.10 -31.26
N ASP A 135 -17.51 3.17 -30.65
CA ASP A 135 -18.74 2.57 -31.19
C ASP A 135 -19.12 3.21 -32.53
N SER A 136 -18.99 4.54 -32.68
CA SER A 136 -19.23 5.20 -33.96
C SER A 136 -18.24 4.74 -35.05
N LYS A 137 -16.96 4.58 -34.69
CA LYS A 137 -15.92 4.11 -35.63
C LYS A 137 -16.11 2.64 -35.99
N LEU A 138 -16.55 1.81 -35.03
CA LEU A 138 -16.90 0.41 -35.27
C LEU A 138 -18.07 0.31 -36.23
N GLN A 139 -19.11 1.12 -36.04
CA GLN A 139 -20.26 1.17 -36.93
C GLN A 139 -19.87 1.60 -38.37
N ASP A 140 -18.99 2.60 -38.52
CA ASP A 140 -18.47 3.01 -39.82
C ASP A 140 -17.63 1.91 -40.50
N ILE A 141 -16.82 1.18 -39.73
CA ILE A 141 -16.03 0.05 -40.24
C ILE A 141 -16.96 -1.10 -40.66
N GLN A 142 -18.01 -1.39 -39.89
CA GLN A 142 -19.01 -2.40 -40.23
C GLN A 142 -19.76 -2.04 -41.51
N LEU A 143 -20.19 -0.78 -41.67
CA LEU A 143 -20.83 -0.31 -42.90
C LEU A 143 -19.90 -0.43 -44.12
N LYS A 144 -18.61 -0.11 -43.95
CA LYS A 144 -17.61 -0.29 -45.02
C LYS A 144 -17.40 -1.77 -45.34
N PHE A 145 -17.30 -2.63 -44.34
CA PHE A 145 -17.15 -4.06 -44.51
C PHE A 145 -18.35 -4.67 -45.25
N ASP A 146 -19.58 -4.33 -44.85
CA ASP A 146 -20.80 -4.80 -45.51
C ASP A 146 -20.88 -4.30 -46.96
N SER A 147 -20.44 -3.07 -47.23
CA SER A 147 -20.41 -2.52 -48.59
C SER A 147 -19.41 -3.24 -49.50
N GLU A 148 -18.25 -3.64 -48.95
CA GLU A 148 -17.21 -4.31 -49.71
C GLU A 148 -17.50 -5.81 -49.87
N SER A 149 -18.12 -6.44 -48.85
CA SER A 149 -18.66 -7.81 -48.94
C SER A 149 -19.70 -7.89 -50.05
N LYS A 150 -20.65 -6.95 -50.13
CA LYS A 150 -21.64 -6.90 -51.22
C LYS A 150 -20.99 -6.74 -52.60
N LYS A 151 -19.91 -5.95 -52.73
CA LYS A 151 -19.17 -5.85 -54.00
C LYS A 151 -18.46 -7.15 -54.36
N SER A 152 -17.88 -7.83 -53.36
CA SER A 152 -17.27 -9.16 -53.53
C SER A 152 -18.29 -10.18 -54.00
N ASP A 153 -19.48 -10.22 -53.39
CA ASP A 153 -20.58 -11.13 -53.78
C ASP A 153 -21.06 -10.86 -55.21
N ILE A 154 -21.14 -9.59 -55.62
CA ILE A 154 -21.47 -9.20 -57.00
C ILE A 154 -20.39 -9.66 -57.98
N LEU A 155 -19.11 -9.51 -57.63
CA LEU A 155 -17.98 -9.97 -58.44
C LEU A 155 -17.96 -11.49 -58.55
N GLU A 156 -18.19 -12.21 -57.46
CA GLU A 156 -18.27 -13.68 -57.45
C GLU A 156 -19.43 -14.18 -58.31
N ASN A 157 -20.59 -13.52 -58.25
CA ASN A 157 -21.73 -13.85 -59.11
C ASN A 157 -21.45 -13.56 -60.59
N LYS A 158 -20.75 -12.47 -60.92
CA LYS A 158 -20.31 -12.18 -62.29
C LYS A 158 -19.30 -13.21 -62.79
N LEU A 159 -18.35 -13.63 -61.94
CA LEU A 159 -17.39 -14.67 -62.28
C LEU A 159 -18.07 -16.02 -62.49
N LYS A 160 -19.06 -16.38 -61.66
CA LYS A 160 -19.89 -17.58 -61.87
C LYS A 160 -20.66 -17.51 -63.19
N LEU A 161 -21.27 -16.37 -63.52
CA LEU A 161 -21.94 -16.16 -64.80
C LEU A 161 -20.98 -16.30 -65.99
N ILE A 162 -19.78 -15.72 -65.92
CA ILE A 162 -18.75 -15.85 -66.96
C ILE A 162 -18.31 -17.31 -67.11
N LEU A 163 -18.09 -18.02 -66.01
CA LEU A 163 -17.72 -19.43 -66.03
C LEU A 163 -18.86 -20.31 -66.57
N GLU A 164 -20.12 -20.01 -66.25
CA GLU A 164 -21.28 -20.75 -66.74
C GLU A 164 -21.53 -20.48 -68.24
N SER A 165 -21.38 -19.22 -68.68
CA SER A 165 -21.43 -18.84 -70.09
C SER A 165 -20.29 -19.46 -70.89
N ALA A 166 -19.05 -19.40 -70.39
CA ALA A 166 -17.92 -20.07 -71.02
C ALA A 166 -18.12 -21.59 -71.05
N SER A 167 -18.65 -22.18 -69.97
CA SER A 167 -18.93 -23.63 -69.92
C SER A 167 -20.01 -24.04 -70.93
N LYS A 168 -21.04 -23.22 -71.14
CA LYS A 168 -22.08 -23.44 -72.17
C LYS A 168 -21.51 -23.32 -73.59
N THR A 169 -20.63 -22.34 -73.84
CA THR A 169 -20.07 -22.10 -75.18
C THR A 169 -19.01 -23.14 -75.57
N PHE A 170 -18.12 -23.52 -74.66
CA PHE A 170 -17.03 -24.46 -74.95
C PHE A 170 -17.38 -25.92 -74.62
N LYS A 171 -18.56 -26.18 -74.02
CA LYS A 171 -19.01 -27.51 -73.58
C LYS A 171 -18.03 -28.21 -72.61
N VAL A 172 -17.23 -27.44 -71.89
CA VAL A 172 -16.28 -27.90 -70.87
C VAL A 172 -16.59 -27.16 -69.56
N SER A 173 -16.64 -27.85 -68.42
CA SER A 173 -16.90 -27.22 -67.12
C SER A 173 -15.63 -26.60 -66.54
N PHE A 174 -15.67 -25.29 -66.25
CA PHE A 174 -14.55 -24.57 -65.66
C PHE A 174 -14.77 -24.35 -64.15
N GLN A 175 -13.87 -24.87 -63.30
CA GLN A 175 -13.98 -24.74 -61.84
C GLN A 175 -13.48 -23.40 -61.29
N SER A 176 -12.67 -22.67 -62.06
CA SER A 176 -12.16 -21.35 -61.69
C SER A 176 -11.85 -20.50 -62.93
N PRO A 177 -11.75 -19.16 -62.80
CA PRO A 177 -11.34 -18.29 -63.90
C PRO A 177 -9.97 -18.66 -64.46
N ASP A 178 -9.05 -19.12 -63.60
CA ASP A 178 -7.70 -19.56 -64.02
C ASP A 178 -7.76 -20.82 -64.89
N SER A 179 -8.74 -21.71 -64.65
CA SER A 179 -8.97 -22.90 -65.49
C SER A 179 -9.46 -22.53 -66.89
N LEU A 180 -10.18 -21.41 -67.03
CA LEU A 180 -10.64 -20.89 -68.33
C LEU A 180 -9.48 -20.24 -69.10
N VAL A 181 -8.62 -19.47 -68.42
CA VAL A 181 -7.43 -18.85 -69.03
C VAL A 181 -6.49 -19.92 -69.59
N LYS A 182 -6.24 -20.98 -68.81
CA LYS A 182 -5.38 -22.09 -69.23
C LYS A 182 -5.92 -22.84 -70.46
N TYR A 183 -7.24 -22.96 -70.56
CA TYR A 183 -7.89 -23.53 -71.75
C TYR A 183 -7.71 -22.67 -73.00
N PHE A 184 -7.65 -21.33 -72.87
CA PHE A 184 -7.35 -20.45 -73.99
C PHE A 184 -5.88 -20.47 -74.41
N GLU A 185 -4.97 -20.71 -73.47
CA GLU A 185 -3.53 -20.85 -73.77
C GLU A 185 -3.21 -22.16 -74.50
N ASP A 186 -3.96 -23.24 -74.26
CA ASP A 186 -3.68 -24.57 -74.83
C ASP A 186 -4.30 -24.82 -76.23
N VAL A 187 -5.22 -23.97 -76.72
CA VAL A 187 -6.03 -24.27 -77.94
C VAL A 187 -5.56 -23.54 -79.23
N ILE A 188 -4.57 -22.64 -79.19
CA ILE A 188 -4.15 -21.86 -80.39
C ILE A 188 -2.62 -21.88 -80.60
N PRO A 189 -2.09 -22.50 -81.66
CA PRO A 189 -0.70 -22.30 -82.11
C PRO A 189 -0.63 -21.33 -83.31
N ILE A 190 0.12 -20.22 -83.20
CA ILE A 190 0.44 -19.31 -84.31
C ILE A 190 1.97 -19.06 -84.39
N PRO A 191 2.60 -19.15 -85.57
CA PRO A 191 4.00 -18.79 -85.84
C PRO A 191 4.22 -17.31 -86.22
N LYS A 192 5.48 -16.88 -86.12
CA LYS A 192 6.02 -15.50 -86.18
C LYS A 192 5.93 -14.79 -87.55
N GLU A 193 5.66 -13.48 -87.58
CA GLU A 193 6.15 -12.51 -88.59
C GLU A 193 6.30 -11.07 -88.04
N ASN A 194 7.09 -10.26 -88.77
CA ASN A 194 7.76 -8.99 -88.44
C ASN A 194 7.03 -7.72 -88.99
N ASN A 195 7.29 -6.58 -88.31
CA ASN A 195 7.46 -5.18 -88.78
C ASN A 195 6.31 -4.35 -89.40
N ASN A 196 5.91 -3.23 -88.73
CA ASN A 196 6.26 -1.83 -89.11
C ASN A 196 5.47 -0.72 -88.33
N ASN A 197 6.24 0.29 -87.88
CA ASN A 197 5.99 1.75 -87.74
C ASN A 197 4.58 2.35 -87.55
N PHE A 198 4.41 3.11 -86.46
CA PHE A 198 3.93 4.50 -86.48
C PHE A 198 4.57 5.34 -85.35
N HIS A 199 4.63 6.63 -85.61
CA HIS A 199 5.54 7.67 -85.09
C HIS A 199 5.13 8.34 -83.75
N LEU A 200 6.13 9.00 -83.14
CA LEU A 200 6.11 10.24 -82.31
C LEU A 200 6.12 10.15 -80.76
N THR A 201 7.09 10.93 -80.22
CA THR A 201 7.33 11.49 -78.86
C THR A 201 7.72 10.59 -77.68
N PRO A 202 8.92 10.78 -77.08
CA PRO A 202 9.16 10.47 -75.67
C PRO A 202 9.27 11.78 -74.88
N GLU A 203 8.10 12.29 -74.48
CA GLU A 203 7.97 13.11 -73.29
C GLU A 203 7.26 12.25 -72.23
N VAL A 204 7.84 12.21 -71.03
CA VAL A 204 7.23 11.80 -69.76
C VAL A 204 6.77 10.34 -69.60
N GLU A 205 7.60 9.49 -68.98
CA GLU A 205 7.20 8.68 -67.80
C GLU A 205 8.39 7.90 -67.21
N ASP A 206 9.36 8.62 -66.65
CA ASP A 206 10.46 8.05 -65.86
C ASP A 206 10.28 8.39 -64.36
N LYS A 207 9.15 7.99 -63.77
CA LYS A 207 8.79 8.36 -62.37
C LYS A 207 8.19 7.25 -61.49
N LYS A 208 8.25 5.97 -61.88
CA LYS A 208 7.76 4.86 -61.03
C LYS A 208 8.86 4.01 -60.38
N ASP A 209 10.04 3.87 -61.00
CA ASP A 209 11.13 3.08 -60.40
C ASP A 209 12.04 3.86 -59.45
N GLU A 210 12.17 5.17 -59.61
CA GLU A 210 12.93 6.00 -58.66
C GLU A 210 12.16 6.23 -57.33
N LYS A 211 10.83 6.23 -57.36
CA LYS A 211 9.97 6.32 -56.16
C LYS A 211 9.98 5.03 -55.34
N ARG A 212 10.14 3.86 -55.96
CA ARG A 212 10.32 2.59 -55.24
C ARG A 212 11.69 2.54 -54.56
N LYS A 213 12.78 2.84 -55.27
CA LYS A 213 14.14 2.92 -54.67
C LYS A 213 14.28 4.00 -53.59
N LYS A 214 13.61 5.16 -53.70
CA LYS A 214 13.59 6.19 -52.63
C LYS A 214 12.80 5.75 -51.40
N LYS A 215 11.62 5.13 -51.55
CA LYS A 215 10.84 4.59 -50.42
C LYS A 215 11.54 3.43 -49.72
N GLU A 216 12.23 2.59 -50.48
CA GLU A 216 13.00 1.46 -49.95
C GLU A 216 14.25 1.95 -49.20
N ASN A 217 14.96 2.96 -49.73
CA ASN A 217 16.08 3.59 -49.03
C ASN A 217 15.66 4.40 -47.79
N GLU A 218 14.48 5.03 -47.79
CA GLU A 218 13.91 5.65 -46.59
C GLU A 218 13.50 4.63 -45.53
N LEU A 219 12.94 3.49 -45.95
CA LEU A 219 12.59 2.40 -45.04
C LEU A 219 13.85 1.77 -44.44
N ILE A 220 14.90 1.55 -45.25
CA ILE A 220 16.21 1.08 -44.79
C ILE A 220 16.84 2.10 -43.83
N LYS A 221 16.77 3.41 -44.10
CA LYS A 221 17.23 4.44 -43.15
C LYS A 221 16.44 4.42 -41.84
N LYS A 222 15.11 4.29 -41.89
CA LYS A 222 14.24 4.19 -40.69
C LYS A 222 14.53 2.92 -39.89
N LEU A 223 14.75 1.79 -40.55
CA LEU A 223 15.14 0.53 -39.92
C LEU A 223 16.54 0.62 -39.31
N LYS A 224 17.51 1.23 -40.02
CA LYS A 224 18.87 1.45 -39.49
C LYS A 224 18.85 2.34 -38.25
N TYR A 225 18.03 3.40 -38.25
CA TYR A 225 17.82 4.24 -37.06
C TYR A 225 17.14 3.49 -35.91
N LYS A 226 16.14 2.64 -36.18
CA LYS A 226 15.49 1.81 -35.15
C LYS A 226 16.45 0.78 -34.55
N VAL A 227 17.25 0.11 -35.38
CA VAL A 227 18.28 -0.84 -34.94
C VAL A 227 19.34 -0.12 -34.10
N GLN A 228 19.78 1.06 -34.52
CA GLN A 228 20.77 1.84 -33.77
C GLN A 228 20.21 2.35 -32.43
N ARG A 229 18.93 2.72 -32.39
CA ARG A 229 18.22 3.09 -31.16
C ARG A 229 18.06 1.91 -30.21
N GLU A 230 17.73 0.72 -30.72
CA GLU A 230 17.66 -0.49 -29.89
C GLU A 230 19.05 -0.96 -29.43
N GLN A 231 20.10 -0.82 -30.24
CA GLN A 231 21.48 -1.06 -29.81
C GLN A 231 21.92 -0.11 -28.69
N LEU A 232 21.55 1.17 -28.76
CA LEU A 232 21.78 2.14 -27.68
C LEU A 232 20.99 1.76 -26.42
N ARG A 233 19.75 1.29 -26.57
CA ARG A 233 18.92 0.80 -25.46
C ARG A 233 19.52 -0.45 -24.81
N CYS A 234 20.01 -1.41 -25.59
CA CYS A 234 20.73 -2.58 -25.07
C CYS A 234 22.00 -2.18 -24.33
N LYS A 235 22.76 -1.18 -24.81
CA LYS A 235 23.92 -0.63 -24.08
C LYS A 235 23.50 0.03 -22.76
N GLN A 236 22.40 0.77 -22.74
CA GLN A 236 21.87 1.37 -21.51
C GLN A 236 21.42 0.33 -20.50
N ILE A 237 20.70 -0.71 -20.93
CA ILE A 237 20.27 -1.82 -20.07
C ILE A 237 21.50 -2.56 -19.53
N LYS A 238 22.52 -2.81 -20.37
CA LYS A 238 23.76 -3.47 -19.94
C LYS A 238 24.51 -2.64 -18.89
N ASN A 239 24.57 -1.31 -19.06
CA ASN A 239 25.17 -0.42 -18.08
C ASN A 239 24.38 -0.38 -16.76
N GLN A 240 23.05 -0.35 -16.83
CA GLN A 240 22.19 -0.45 -15.64
C GLN A 240 22.38 -1.78 -14.91
N LEU A 241 22.59 -2.88 -15.64
CA LEU A 241 22.85 -4.20 -15.06
C LEU A 241 24.20 -4.26 -14.34
N ILE A 242 25.22 -3.57 -14.89
CA ILE A 242 26.53 -3.42 -14.22
C ILE A 242 26.40 -2.54 -12.96
N GLU A 243 25.63 -1.45 -13.03
CA GLU A 243 25.38 -0.58 -11.87
C GLU A 243 24.63 -1.30 -10.76
N THR A 244 23.58 -2.07 -11.09
CA THR A 244 22.86 -2.87 -10.10
C THR A 244 23.73 -3.97 -9.52
N GLN A 245 24.59 -4.62 -10.32
CA GLN A 245 25.56 -5.59 -9.82
C GLN A 245 26.55 -4.96 -8.83
N ASN A 246 27.04 -3.75 -9.11
CA ASN A 246 27.94 -3.03 -8.21
C ASN A 246 27.24 -2.64 -6.90
N ILE A 247 25.95 -2.30 -6.93
CA ILE A 247 25.16 -2.02 -5.73
C ILE A 247 24.97 -3.31 -4.91
N ILE A 248 24.66 -4.44 -5.56
CA ILE A 248 24.53 -5.75 -4.90
C ILE A 248 25.84 -6.12 -4.19
N ASN A 249 26.99 -5.95 -4.86
CA ASN A 249 28.30 -6.24 -4.25
C ASN A 249 28.58 -5.35 -3.03
N LYS A 250 28.25 -4.05 -3.09
CA LYS A 250 28.38 -3.13 -1.94
C LYS A 250 27.46 -3.53 -0.78
N ILE A 251 26.23 -3.95 -1.07
CA ILE A 251 25.29 -4.44 -0.04
C ILE A 251 25.83 -5.72 0.60
N GLN A 252 26.39 -6.65 -0.20
CA GLN A 252 27.00 -7.88 0.30
C GLN A 252 28.22 -7.59 1.19
N GLU A 253 29.12 -6.69 0.79
CA GLU A 253 30.26 -6.27 1.62
C GLU A 253 29.81 -5.63 2.94
N SER A 254 28.79 -4.75 2.89
CA SER A 254 28.24 -4.13 4.11
C SER A 254 27.57 -5.15 5.04
N SER A 255 26.87 -6.13 4.46
CA SER A 255 26.24 -7.22 5.20
C SER A 255 27.29 -8.14 5.84
N SER A 256 28.38 -8.43 5.13
CA SER A 256 29.51 -9.21 5.66
C SER A 256 30.16 -8.50 6.84
N LYS A 257 30.48 -7.21 6.71
CA LYS A 257 31.06 -6.41 7.81
C LYS A 257 30.15 -6.33 9.03
N SER A 258 28.84 -6.23 8.81
CA SER A 258 27.86 -6.25 9.91
C SER A 258 27.75 -7.63 10.55
N LYS A 259 27.89 -8.71 9.78
CA LYS A 259 27.90 -10.08 10.30
C LYS A 259 29.13 -10.31 11.17
N ASP A 260 30.31 -9.90 10.70
CA ASP A 260 31.57 -10.04 11.43
C ASP A 260 31.55 -9.23 12.74
N SER A 261 30.95 -8.03 12.75
CA SER A 261 30.80 -7.24 13.97
C SER A 261 29.82 -7.87 14.97
N MET A 262 28.70 -8.44 14.49
CA MET A 262 27.76 -9.18 15.33
C MET A 262 28.41 -10.45 15.89
N GLU A 263 29.19 -11.20 15.11
CA GLU A 263 29.92 -12.38 15.57
C GLU A 263 30.97 -12.03 16.63
N MET A 264 31.68 -10.90 16.48
CA MET A 264 32.56 -10.38 17.54
C MET A 264 31.78 -10.04 18.81
N THR A 265 30.61 -9.41 18.69
CA THR A 265 29.78 -9.03 19.83
C THR A 265 29.22 -10.26 20.56
N ILE A 266 28.79 -11.28 19.81
CA ILE A 266 28.37 -12.58 20.34
C ILE A 266 29.54 -13.26 21.07
N SER A 267 30.73 -13.24 20.49
CA SER A 267 31.93 -13.80 21.13
C SER A 267 32.28 -13.07 22.43
N GLN A 268 32.16 -11.74 22.48
CA GLN A 268 32.37 -10.96 23.70
C GLN A 268 31.31 -11.25 24.77
N LEU A 269 30.04 -11.40 24.38
CA LEU A 269 28.96 -11.76 25.31
C LEU A 269 29.14 -13.17 25.85
N ASN A 270 29.52 -14.14 25.02
CA ASN A 270 29.82 -15.50 25.45
C ASN A 270 30.99 -15.53 26.44
N ASN A 271 32.04 -14.73 26.22
CA ASN A 271 33.14 -14.60 27.17
C ASN A 271 32.68 -13.96 28.50
N LYS A 272 31.79 -12.97 28.46
CA LYS A 272 31.20 -12.38 29.68
C LYS A 272 30.35 -13.40 30.44
N ILE A 273 29.50 -14.16 29.76
CA ILE A 273 28.69 -15.23 30.35
C ILE A 273 29.60 -16.28 31.00
N ALA A 274 30.63 -16.75 30.29
CA ALA A 274 31.60 -17.70 30.85
C ALA A 274 32.32 -17.14 32.09
N SER A 275 32.70 -15.86 32.08
CA SER A 275 33.32 -15.21 33.24
C SER A 275 32.36 -15.11 34.43
N GLN A 276 31.07 -14.80 34.20
CA GLN A 276 30.04 -14.76 35.22
C GLN A 276 29.74 -16.16 35.78
N ASP A 277 29.68 -17.18 34.94
CA ASP A 277 29.51 -18.57 35.38
C ASP A 277 30.68 -19.02 36.27
N THR A 278 31.92 -18.67 35.92
CA THR A 278 33.07 -18.95 36.79
C THR A 278 33.01 -18.17 38.12
N TYR A 279 32.49 -16.94 38.12
CA TYR A 279 32.28 -16.15 39.32
C TYR A 279 31.21 -16.77 40.23
N TYR A 280 30.05 -17.14 39.68
CA TYR A 280 28.99 -17.79 40.44
C TYR A 280 29.39 -19.17 40.95
N LYS A 281 30.16 -19.95 40.17
CA LYS A 281 30.75 -21.21 40.65
C LYS A 281 31.64 -21.00 41.88
N LYS A 282 32.49 -19.96 41.87
CA LYS A 282 33.32 -19.62 43.05
C LYS A 282 32.48 -19.23 44.26
N ILE A 283 31.41 -18.47 44.07
CA ILE A 283 30.48 -18.11 45.17
C ILE A 283 29.79 -19.36 45.73
N ILE A 284 29.29 -20.23 44.85
CA ILE A 284 28.66 -21.50 45.26
C ILE A 284 29.66 -22.36 46.03
N GLU A 285 30.91 -22.41 45.59
CA GLU A 285 31.97 -23.17 46.27
C GLU A 285 32.31 -22.55 47.64
N GLN A 286 32.37 -21.23 47.76
CA GLN A 286 32.53 -20.54 49.04
C GLN A 286 31.35 -20.76 50.01
N LEU A 287 30.11 -20.74 49.49
CA LEU A 287 28.91 -21.05 50.28
C LEU A 287 28.85 -22.52 50.70
N ASN A 288 29.31 -23.44 49.85
CA ASN A 288 29.41 -24.85 50.21
C ASN A 288 30.50 -25.09 51.26
N GLN A 289 31.62 -24.37 51.19
CA GLN A 289 32.66 -24.41 52.22
C GLN A 289 32.16 -23.84 53.56
N SER A 290 31.38 -22.76 53.56
CA SER A 290 30.78 -22.21 54.79
C SER A 290 29.69 -23.13 55.37
N LEU A 291 28.90 -23.79 54.53
CA LEU A 291 27.96 -24.84 54.94
C LEU A 291 28.66 -26.08 55.49
N ALA A 292 29.79 -26.48 54.92
CA ALA A 292 30.59 -27.57 55.45
C ALA A 292 31.15 -27.22 56.83
N LYS A 293 31.68 -26.00 57.00
CA LYS A 293 32.21 -25.51 58.27
C LYS A 293 31.14 -25.41 59.36
N THR A 294 29.95 -24.89 59.04
CA THR A 294 28.83 -24.86 59.99
C THR A 294 28.27 -26.24 60.32
N ARG A 295 28.32 -27.21 59.39
CA ARG A 295 27.99 -28.62 59.69
C ARG A 295 29.04 -29.28 60.59
N GLU A 296 30.31 -28.91 60.44
CA GLU A 296 31.41 -29.37 61.30
C GLU A 296 31.28 -28.78 62.72
N GLU A 297 30.92 -27.50 62.84
CA GLU A 297 30.60 -26.85 64.11
C GLU A 297 29.36 -27.46 64.77
N LEU A 298 28.33 -27.84 64.01
CA LEU A 298 27.13 -28.54 64.51
C LEU A 298 27.43 -29.97 64.99
N THR A 299 28.38 -30.67 64.34
CA THR A 299 28.80 -32.01 64.76
C THR A 299 29.74 -31.97 65.97
N GLN A 300 30.60 -30.94 66.08
CA GLN A 300 31.37 -30.67 67.29
C GLN A 300 30.48 -30.30 68.48
N ALA A 301 29.45 -29.47 68.28
CA ALA A 301 28.46 -29.14 69.31
C ALA A 301 27.62 -30.36 69.76
N LYS A 302 27.36 -31.32 68.85
CA LYS A 302 26.71 -32.59 69.22
C LYS A 302 27.63 -33.56 69.97
N SER A 303 28.94 -33.53 69.70
CA SER A 303 29.93 -34.35 70.42
C SER A 303 30.28 -33.84 71.83
N GLN A 304 29.88 -32.62 72.20
CA GLN A 304 30.11 -32.04 73.53
C GLN A 304 28.93 -32.22 74.51
N ILE A 305 27.82 -32.84 74.09
CA ILE A 305 26.59 -32.96 74.91
C ILE A 305 26.25 -34.43 75.28
N ILE A 306 27.00 -35.43 74.79
CA ILE A 306 26.80 -36.83 75.21
C ILE A 306 28.11 -37.47 75.68
N SER A 307 28.13 -37.76 76.99
CA SER A 307 29.13 -38.37 77.89
C SER A 307 30.08 -37.39 78.62
N PRO A 308 30.20 -37.45 79.98
CA PRO A 308 30.01 -38.63 80.84
C PRO A 308 29.07 -38.44 82.05
N ILE A 309 28.04 -39.28 82.18
CA ILE A 309 27.50 -39.71 83.49
C ILE A 309 27.26 -41.22 83.42
N ILE A 310 28.34 -42.00 83.41
CA ILE A 310 28.37 -43.36 83.95
C ILE A 310 29.78 -43.57 84.50
N ASN A 311 29.85 -43.89 85.80
CA ASN A 311 30.92 -44.49 86.59
C ASN A 311 31.48 -43.67 87.77
N SER A 312 31.54 -44.39 88.90
CA SER A 312 32.34 -44.17 90.12
C SER A 312 31.68 -43.31 91.20
N ASN A 313 31.45 -43.74 92.45
CA ASN A 313 31.81 -44.96 93.17
C ASN A 313 30.93 -45.05 94.44
N SER A 314 30.35 -46.22 94.67
CA SER A 314 29.95 -46.73 95.96
C SER A 314 31.13 -47.47 96.60
N SER A 315 31.38 -47.28 97.90
CA SER A 315 31.85 -48.29 98.87
C SER A 315 32.09 -47.70 100.27
N ILE A 316 31.90 -48.56 101.27
CA ILE A 316 32.31 -48.53 102.70
C ILE A 316 31.21 -47.99 103.66
N ASN A 317 30.38 -48.83 104.29
CA ASN A 317 30.55 -49.82 105.40
C ASN A 317 30.34 -49.27 106.83
N ASN A 318 29.28 -49.81 107.45
CA ASN A 318 29.17 -50.41 108.81
C ASN A 318 29.01 -49.60 110.12
N SER A 319 28.03 -50.14 110.89
CA SER A 319 27.90 -50.25 112.37
C SER A 319 27.24 -49.05 113.09
N SER A 320 26.32 -49.18 114.06
CA SER A 320 25.93 -50.29 114.94
C SER A 320 24.48 -50.16 115.44
N ILE A 321 23.82 -51.31 115.65
CA ILE A 321 22.66 -51.52 116.54
C ILE A 321 23.19 -52.16 117.82
N GLN A 322 22.73 -51.75 119.00
CA GLN A 322 22.63 -52.64 120.17
C GLN A 322 21.39 -52.34 121.02
N GLN A 323 20.71 -53.42 121.39
CA GLN A 323 19.62 -53.56 122.35
C GLN A 323 20.16 -53.93 123.75
N GLU A 324 19.24 -53.88 124.73
CA GLU A 324 19.22 -54.51 126.07
C GLU A 324 19.90 -53.80 127.26
N ASN A 325 19.07 -53.36 128.23
CA ASN A 325 19.02 -53.99 129.56
C ASN A 325 17.89 -53.47 130.49
N TYR A 326 17.05 -54.42 130.90
CA TYR A 326 16.46 -54.70 132.23
C TYR A 326 16.22 -53.60 133.30
N VAL A 327 14.92 -53.39 133.61
CA VAL A 327 14.22 -53.54 134.91
C VAL A 327 15.06 -53.55 136.20
N GLU A 328 14.79 -52.64 137.16
CA GLU A 328 14.08 -52.92 138.46
C GLU A 328 14.08 -51.72 139.45
N LYS A 329 13.01 -51.69 140.26
CA LYS A 329 12.87 -51.17 141.66
C LYS A 329 12.13 -49.86 141.97
N LEU A 330 11.07 -50.12 142.73
CA LEU A 330 10.10 -49.30 143.43
C LEU A 330 10.68 -48.44 144.57
N GLN A 331 9.86 -47.46 144.94
CA GLN A 331 9.68 -46.84 146.27
C GLN A 331 10.69 -45.77 146.72
N GLU A 332 10.35 -44.50 146.43
CA GLU A 332 10.28 -43.43 147.44
C GLU A 332 9.51 -42.22 146.90
N ARG A 333 8.18 -42.35 146.82
CA ARG A 333 7.25 -41.21 146.86
C ARG A 333 6.98 -40.90 148.33
N HIS A 334 7.08 -39.63 148.73
CA HIS A 334 6.07 -38.93 149.56
C HIS A 334 6.52 -37.61 150.23
N LEU A 335 7.56 -36.91 149.75
CA LEU A 335 7.87 -35.55 150.26
C LEU A 335 8.20 -34.47 149.20
N LYS A 336 8.00 -34.71 147.89
CA LYS A 336 8.20 -33.71 146.81
C LYS A 336 6.90 -33.21 146.14
N GLU A 337 5.74 -33.73 146.54
CA GLU A 337 4.47 -33.49 145.86
C GLU A 337 3.78 -32.16 146.28
N ILE A 338 4.18 -31.54 147.40
CA ILE A 338 3.56 -30.29 147.89
C ILE A 338 4.29 -29.03 147.37
N ALA A 339 5.60 -29.11 147.08
CA ALA A 339 6.36 -28.01 146.48
C ALA A 339 6.12 -27.88 144.97
N ASN A 340 5.94 -29.01 144.28
CA ASN A 340 5.70 -29.04 142.84
C ASN A 340 4.31 -28.50 142.44
N ILE A 341 3.30 -28.57 143.32
CA ILE A 341 1.95 -28.04 143.00
C ILE A 341 1.95 -26.50 142.94
N LYS A 342 2.73 -25.81 143.79
CA LYS A 342 2.84 -24.33 143.73
C LYS A 342 3.67 -23.84 142.53
N LEU A 343 4.72 -24.56 142.16
CA LEU A 343 5.52 -24.26 140.96
C LEU A 343 4.72 -24.56 139.68
N HIS A 344 3.97 -25.67 139.66
CA HIS A 344 3.13 -26.05 138.51
C HIS A 344 1.98 -25.07 138.29
N HIS A 345 1.36 -24.53 139.35
CA HIS A 345 0.32 -23.51 139.20
C HIS A 345 0.84 -22.16 138.69
N SER A 346 2.06 -21.76 139.11
CA SER A 346 2.76 -20.59 138.56
C SER A 346 3.17 -20.78 137.09
N THR A 347 3.54 -22.00 136.71
CA THR A 347 3.97 -22.32 135.34
C THR A 347 2.75 -22.39 134.42
N LEU A 348 1.64 -22.98 134.88
CA LEU A 348 0.37 -23.03 134.16
C LEU A 348 -0.25 -21.64 133.93
N LEU A 349 -0.16 -20.72 134.90
CA LEU A 349 -0.61 -19.33 134.72
C LEU A 349 0.27 -18.55 133.73
N LYS A 350 1.57 -18.87 133.65
CA LYS A 350 2.47 -18.31 132.63
C LYS A 350 2.16 -18.89 131.24
N GLU A 351 1.99 -20.20 131.14
CA GLU A 351 1.61 -20.89 129.90
C GLU A 351 0.22 -20.45 129.40
N LEU A 352 -0.73 -20.18 130.29
CA LEU A 352 -2.03 -19.62 129.92
C LEU A 352 -1.94 -18.18 129.43
N ARG A 353 -1.12 -17.32 130.05
CA ARG A 353 -0.86 -15.96 129.54
C ARG A 353 -0.09 -15.95 128.23
N GLU A 354 0.88 -16.85 128.07
CA GLU A 354 1.61 -17.02 126.82
C GLU A 354 0.68 -17.55 125.72
N ASN A 355 -0.20 -18.51 126.02
CA ASN A 355 -1.21 -18.98 125.08
C ASN A 355 -2.24 -17.88 124.75
N GLU A 356 -2.68 -17.07 125.71
CA GLU A 356 -3.57 -15.94 125.46
C GLU A 356 -2.91 -14.88 124.55
N MET A 357 -1.62 -14.59 124.79
CA MET A 357 -0.83 -13.69 123.95
C MET A 357 -0.58 -14.29 122.55
N GLN A 358 -0.36 -15.60 122.46
CA GLN A 358 -0.22 -16.32 121.18
C GLN A 358 -1.54 -16.33 120.41
N LEU A 359 -2.67 -16.53 121.08
CA LEU A 359 -4.01 -16.45 120.49
C LEU A 359 -4.34 -15.04 120.03
N GLN A 360 -4.01 -13.99 120.80
CA GLN A 360 -4.16 -12.61 120.35
C GLN A 360 -3.28 -12.30 119.14
N LYS A 361 -2.04 -12.81 119.10
CA LYS A 361 -1.14 -12.65 117.96
C LYS A 361 -1.66 -13.39 116.72
N ASN A 362 -2.18 -14.60 116.89
CA ASN A 362 -2.81 -15.37 115.82
C ASN A 362 -4.10 -14.70 115.32
N LEU A 363 -4.92 -14.13 116.22
CA LEU A 363 -6.12 -13.38 115.85
C LEU A 363 -5.77 -12.09 115.09
N LEU A 364 -4.69 -11.40 115.47
CA LEU A 364 -4.16 -10.23 114.75
C LEU A 364 -3.63 -10.62 113.36
N GLN A 365 -2.99 -11.78 113.25
CA GLN A 365 -2.48 -12.31 111.99
C GLN A 365 -3.62 -12.74 111.06
N GLU A 366 -4.64 -13.43 111.57
CA GLU A 366 -5.85 -13.80 110.83
C GLU A 366 -6.65 -12.57 110.39
N THR A 367 -6.74 -11.53 111.22
CA THR A 367 -7.38 -10.27 110.81
C THR A 367 -6.59 -9.54 109.73
N LYS A 368 -5.24 -9.60 109.74
CA LYS A 368 -4.40 -9.09 108.65
C LYS A 368 -4.63 -9.89 107.36
N LEU A 369 -4.60 -11.22 107.43
CA LEU A 369 -4.84 -12.08 106.26
C LEU A 369 -6.27 -11.90 105.70
N LYS A 370 -7.27 -11.74 106.56
CA LYS A 370 -8.65 -11.41 106.16
C LYS A 370 -8.72 -10.06 105.44
N ASN A 371 -8.03 -9.03 105.95
CA ASN A 371 -8.00 -7.71 105.31
C ASN A 371 -7.22 -7.73 103.98
N GLU A 372 -6.14 -8.48 103.89
CA GLU A 372 -5.41 -8.70 102.63
C GLU A 372 -6.25 -9.46 101.60
N ALA A 373 -6.99 -10.49 102.03
CA ALA A 373 -7.91 -11.22 101.17
C ALA A 373 -9.08 -10.33 100.71
N LEU A 374 -9.62 -9.48 101.59
CA LEU A 374 -10.66 -8.51 101.25
C LEU A 374 -10.16 -7.46 100.25
N ASN A 375 -8.93 -6.97 100.42
CA ASN A 375 -8.32 -6.03 99.47
C ASN A 375 -8.07 -6.69 98.12
N LYS A 376 -7.57 -7.94 98.09
CA LYS A 376 -7.43 -8.72 96.86
C LYS A 376 -8.78 -8.99 96.17
N SER A 377 -9.83 -9.26 96.96
CA SER A 377 -11.19 -9.40 96.41
C SER A 377 -11.66 -8.11 95.74
N LYS A 378 -11.40 -6.94 96.35
CA LYS A 378 -11.73 -5.64 95.76
C LYS A 378 -10.91 -5.33 94.50
N THR A 379 -9.63 -5.70 94.46
CA THR A 379 -8.82 -5.52 93.23
C THR A 379 -9.33 -6.41 92.11
N TYR A 380 -9.69 -7.67 92.40
CA TYR A 380 -10.28 -8.54 91.40
C TYR A 380 -11.68 -8.08 90.97
N GLU A 381 -12.50 -7.51 91.86
CA GLU A 381 -13.77 -6.89 91.48
C GLU A 381 -13.57 -5.70 90.53
N ASN A 382 -12.57 -4.86 90.78
CA ASN A 382 -12.22 -3.75 89.90
C ASN A 382 -11.71 -4.24 88.53
N GLU A 383 -10.83 -5.24 88.51
CA GLU A 383 -10.35 -5.86 87.25
C GLU A 383 -11.50 -6.50 86.46
N VAL A 384 -12.46 -7.15 87.14
CA VAL A 384 -13.65 -7.70 86.48
C VAL A 384 -14.52 -6.59 85.90
N GLN A 385 -14.68 -5.46 86.59
CA GLN A 385 -15.41 -4.30 86.07
C GLN A 385 -14.69 -3.70 84.85
N GLU A 386 -13.36 -3.55 84.89
CA GLU A 386 -12.58 -3.05 83.75
C GLU A 386 -12.65 -3.98 82.54
N LEU A 387 -12.51 -5.30 82.76
CA LEU A 387 -12.66 -6.30 81.71
C LEU A 387 -14.08 -6.30 81.14
N THR A 388 -15.10 -6.09 81.97
CA THR A 388 -16.50 -5.97 81.51
C THR A 388 -16.67 -4.74 80.62
N LEU A 389 -16.15 -3.58 81.04
CA LEU A 389 -16.16 -2.35 80.22
C LEU A 389 -15.35 -2.50 78.93
N HIS A 390 -14.29 -3.30 78.93
CA HIS A 390 -13.51 -3.60 77.74
C HIS A 390 -14.26 -4.52 76.77
N VAL A 391 -14.92 -5.57 77.29
CA VAL A 391 -15.79 -6.45 76.51
C VAL A 391 -16.95 -5.68 75.88
N ASP A 392 -17.57 -4.74 76.61
CA ASP A 392 -18.65 -3.92 76.07
C ASP A 392 -18.16 -2.93 74.99
N ARG A 393 -16.94 -2.38 75.15
CA ARG A 393 -16.29 -1.61 74.09
C ARG A 393 -16.05 -2.45 72.83
N LEU A 394 -15.47 -3.64 72.97
CA LEU A 394 -15.23 -4.56 71.85
C LEU A 394 -16.52 -5.04 71.20
N LYS A 395 -17.61 -5.24 71.96
CA LYS A 395 -18.93 -5.55 71.41
C LYS A 395 -19.50 -4.40 70.58
N ASN A 396 -19.38 -3.16 71.07
CA ASN A 396 -19.82 -1.98 70.32
C ASN A 396 -19.00 -1.76 69.05
N GLU A 397 -17.68 -1.98 69.12
CA GLU A 397 -16.80 -1.92 67.95
C GLU A 397 -17.15 -3.01 66.93
N ASN A 398 -17.38 -4.25 67.37
CA ASN A 398 -17.85 -5.32 66.50
C ASN A 398 -19.22 -5.01 65.86
N GLN A 399 -20.17 -4.43 66.60
CA GLN A 399 -21.45 -4.01 66.03
C GLN A 399 -21.28 -2.91 64.97
N ASN A 400 -20.37 -1.98 65.17
CA ASN A 400 -20.07 -0.93 64.18
C ASN A 400 -19.38 -1.51 62.94
N LEU A 401 -18.42 -2.42 63.12
CA LEU A 401 -17.78 -3.14 62.00
C LEU A 401 -18.80 -4.00 61.24
N LEU A 402 -19.76 -4.62 61.93
CA LEU A 402 -20.84 -5.37 61.28
C LEU A 402 -21.71 -4.45 60.41
N LYS A 403 -22.11 -3.28 60.95
CA LYS A 403 -22.86 -2.27 60.19
C LYS A 403 -22.07 -1.76 58.98
N GLN A 404 -20.77 -1.50 59.14
CA GLN A 404 -19.88 -1.10 58.05
C GLN A 404 -19.76 -2.19 56.99
N ASN A 405 -19.61 -3.46 57.38
CA ASN A 405 -19.60 -4.58 56.45
C ASN A 405 -20.94 -4.73 55.72
N THR A 406 -22.08 -4.56 56.39
CA THR A 406 -23.38 -4.58 55.69
C THR A 406 -23.54 -3.43 54.70
N PHE A 407 -22.98 -2.26 55.00
CA PHE A 407 -22.95 -1.13 54.07
C PHE A 407 -22.08 -1.44 52.85
N ILE A 408 -20.86 -1.95 53.07
CA ILE A 408 -19.94 -2.35 51.99
C ILE A 408 -20.53 -3.49 51.14
N GLU A 409 -21.21 -4.46 51.75
CA GLU A 409 -21.90 -5.53 51.01
C GLU A 409 -23.04 -5.00 50.14
N ASN A 410 -23.83 -4.05 50.65
CA ASN A 410 -24.88 -3.41 49.87
C ASN A 410 -24.28 -2.59 48.72
N GLU A 411 -23.21 -1.84 48.96
CA GLU A 411 -22.49 -1.10 47.91
C GLU A 411 -21.88 -2.05 46.87
N ARG A 412 -21.27 -3.18 47.28
CA ARG A 412 -20.79 -4.21 46.36
C ARG A 412 -21.91 -4.82 45.53
N LYS A 413 -23.09 -5.05 46.11
CA LYS A 413 -24.26 -5.53 45.36
C LYS A 413 -24.73 -4.50 44.34
N THR A 414 -24.81 -3.23 44.71
CA THR A 414 -25.17 -2.14 43.78
C THR A 414 -24.15 -2.02 42.63
N ILE A 415 -22.85 -2.07 42.92
CA ILE A 415 -21.79 -2.06 41.91
C ILE A 415 -21.86 -3.32 41.03
N GLN A 416 -22.15 -4.49 41.59
CA GLN A 416 -22.34 -5.72 40.81
C GLN A 416 -23.55 -5.65 39.89
N GLU A 417 -24.67 -5.07 40.35
CA GLU A 417 -25.87 -4.86 39.54
C GLU A 417 -25.64 -3.85 38.41
N GLU A 418 -24.89 -2.77 38.66
CA GLU A 418 -24.49 -1.81 37.62
C GLU A 418 -23.49 -2.40 36.63
N LEU A 419 -22.51 -3.17 37.11
CA LEU A 419 -21.57 -3.91 36.24
C LEU A 419 -22.29 -4.96 35.39
N MET A 420 -23.32 -5.62 35.94
CA MET A 420 -24.15 -6.57 35.18
C MET A 420 -24.97 -5.86 34.10
N LYS A 421 -25.53 -4.67 34.37
CA LYS A 421 -26.20 -3.83 33.37
C LYS A 421 -25.24 -3.32 32.29
N LEU A 422 -24.02 -2.94 32.67
CA LEU A 422 -22.95 -2.57 31.72
C LEU A 422 -22.49 -3.77 30.88
N ALA A 423 -22.35 -4.95 31.48
CA ALA A 423 -22.00 -6.17 30.76
C ALA A 423 -23.09 -6.60 29.77
N LEU A 424 -24.37 -6.49 30.14
CA LEU A 424 -25.49 -6.80 29.25
C LEU A 424 -25.60 -5.82 28.07
N SER A 425 -25.45 -4.52 28.33
CA SER A 425 -25.45 -3.49 27.26
C SER A 425 -24.20 -3.57 26.36
N LYS A 426 -23.06 -3.96 26.90
CA LYS A 426 -21.84 -4.23 26.12
C LYS A 426 -22.01 -5.47 25.24
N LYS A 427 -22.64 -6.54 25.74
CA LYS A 427 -22.92 -7.78 24.99
C LYS A 427 -23.91 -7.57 23.84
N GLU A 428 -24.92 -6.71 24.01
CA GLU A 428 -25.85 -6.33 22.93
C GLU A 428 -25.17 -5.47 21.84
N ASN A 429 -24.27 -4.56 22.24
CA ASN A 429 -23.51 -3.76 21.29
C ASN A 429 -22.43 -4.58 20.55
N GLU A 430 -21.75 -5.48 21.26
CA GLU A 430 -20.79 -6.43 20.68
C GLU A 430 -21.47 -7.36 19.67
N SER A 431 -22.66 -7.90 19.98
CA SER A 431 -23.44 -8.74 19.05
C SER A 431 -23.88 -8.00 17.78
N LYS A 432 -24.26 -6.73 17.89
CA LYS A 432 -24.59 -5.89 16.73
C LYS A 432 -23.37 -5.58 15.88
N THR A 433 -22.21 -5.29 16.50
CA THR A 433 -20.96 -5.09 15.76
C THR A 433 -20.43 -6.37 15.13
N GLU A 434 -20.60 -7.51 15.78
CA GLU A 434 -20.21 -8.83 15.26
C GLU A 434 -21.07 -9.21 14.03
N ALA A 435 -22.38 -8.96 14.06
CA ALA A 435 -23.26 -9.15 12.90
C ALA A 435 -22.88 -8.24 11.71
N VAL A 436 -22.46 -7.00 11.97
CA VAL A 436 -21.98 -6.08 10.93
C VAL A 436 -20.62 -6.51 10.38
N LEU A 437 -19.71 -6.99 11.24
CA LEU A 437 -18.41 -7.52 10.85
C LEU A 437 -18.55 -8.83 10.05
N LEU A 438 -19.44 -9.74 10.44
CA LEU A 438 -19.77 -10.97 9.69
C LEU A 438 -20.31 -10.66 8.29
N LYS A 439 -21.20 -9.66 8.16
CA LYS A 439 -21.66 -9.18 6.84
C LYS A 439 -20.52 -8.59 6.00
N LYS A 440 -19.61 -7.83 6.61
CA LYS A 440 -18.42 -7.31 5.91
C LYS A 440 -17.48 -8.43 5.49
N ILE A 441 -17.26 -9.43 6.34
CA ILE A 441 -16.45 -10.61 6.03
C ILE A 441 -17.06 -11.39 4.87
N GLN A 442 -18.37 -11.67 4.88
CA GLN A 442 -19.06 -12.30 3.74
C GLN A 442 -18.94 -11.49 2.44
N ASN A 443 -19.06 -10.17 2.51
CA ASN A 443 -18.88 -9.32 1.33
C ASN A 443 -17.42 -9.34 0.84
N TYR A 444 -16.44 -9.37 1.74
CA TYR A 444 -15.04 -9.54 1.36
C TYR A 444 -14.76 -10.94 0.80
N GLU A 445 -15.37 -11.99 1.32
CA GLU A 445 -15.28 -13.34 0.78
C GLU A 445 -15.87 -13.44 -0.63
N MET A 446 -17.05 -12.85 -0.87
CA MET A 446 -17.61 -12.76 -2.24
C MET A 446 -16.69 -11.97 -3.18
N THR A 447 -16.10 -10.87 -2.71
CA THR A 447 -15.17 -10.06 -3.51
C THR A 447 -13.89 -10.83 -3.81
N ILE A 448 -13.35 -11.57 -2.84
CA ILE A 448 -12.19 -12.45 -3.01
C ILE A 448 -12.52 -13.57 -4.00
N ASN A 449 -13.72 -14.15 -3.94
CA ASN A 449 -14.13 -15.20 -4.88
C ASN A 449 -14.28 -14.66 -6.30
N ASN A 450 -14.89 -13.48 -6.47
CA ASN A 450 -14.97 -12.80 -7.76
C ASN A 450 -13.57 -12.45 -8.30
N ASN A 451 -12.66 -11.99 -7.44
CA ASN A 451 -11.28 -11.73 -7.81
C ASN A 451 -10.51 -13.01 -8.16
N LYS A 452 -10.80 -14.15 -7.51
CA LYS A 452 -10.24 -15.47 -7.88
C LYS A 452 -10.72 -15.91 -9.26
N VAL A 453 -12.00 -15.74 -9.56
CA VAL A 453 -12.56 -16.03 -10.89
C VAL A 453 -11.94 -15.11 -11.95
N GLN A 454 -11.79 -13.82 -11.67
CA GLN A 454 -11.09 -12.88 -12.56
C GLN A 454 -9.61 -13.26 -12.76
N MET A 455 -8.90 -13.61 -11.69
CA MET A 455 -7.51 -14.08 -11.74
C MET A 455 -7.39 -15.36 -12.59
N SER A 456 -8.30 -16.32 -12.42
CA SER A 456 -8.33 -17.53 -13.24
C SER A 456 -8.57 -17.21 -14.72
N ASN A 457 -9.46 -16.26 -15.02
CA ASN A 457 -9.71 -15.82 -16.39
C ASN A 457 -8.50 -15.09 -16.99
N GLN A 458 -7.86 -14.20 -16.21
CA GLN A 458 -6.63 -13.54 -16.62
C GLN A 458 -5.49 -14.54 -16.85
N GLN A 459 -5.40 -15.58 -16.03
CA GLN A 459 -4.41 -16.64 -16.18
C GLN A 459 -4.66 -17.48 -17.45
N ASN A 460 -5.93 -17.76 -17.77
CA ASN A 460 -6.30 -18.38 -19.04
C ASN A 460 -5.94 -17.47 -20.24
N HIS A 461 -6.11 -16.16 -20.13
CA HIS A 461 -5.69 -15.21 -21.16
C HIS A 461 -4.16 -15.16 -21.30
N ILE A 462 -3.42 -15.13 -20.19
CA ILE A 462 -1.95 -15.20 -20.20
C ILE A 462 -1.48 -16.47 -20.91
N GLN A 463 -2.12 -17.61 -20.63
CA GLN A 463 -1.78 -18.89 -21.25
C GLN A 463 -2.09 -18.91 -22.75
N LYS A 464 -3.21 -18.31 -23.18
CA LYS A 464 -3.51 -18.10 -24.61
C LYS A 464 -2.46 -17.23 -25.29
N TYR A 465 -2.09 -16.10 -24.69
CA TYR A 465 -1.06 -15.22 -25.23
C TYR A 465 0.33 -15.87 -25.21
N GLN A 466 0.65 -16.69 -24.23
CA GLN A 466 1.89 -17.48 -24.22
C GLN A 466 1.92 -18.50 -25.37
N ASN A 467 0.82 -19.18 -25.64
CA ASN A 467 0.72 -20.10 -26.78
C ASN A 467 0.86 -19.35 -28.12
N GLU A 468 0.27 -18.16 -28.23
CA GLU A 468 0.40 -17.30 -29.41
C GLU A 468 1.83 -16.77 -29.58
N ILE A 469 2.48 -16.34 -28.49
CA ILE A 469 3.89 -15.94 -28.48
C ILE A 469 4.78 -17.11 -28.91
N ASN A 470 4.52 -18.33 -28.43
CA ASN A 470 5.29 -19.52 -28.79
C ASN A 470 5.10 -19.91 -30.26
N SER A 471 3.88 -19.77 -30.78
CA SER A 471 3.56 -19.90 -32.20
C SER A 471 4.37 -18.90 -33.05
N LEU A 472 4.31 -17.61 -32.70
CA LEU A 472 5.05 -16.56 -33.37
C LEU A 472 6.56 -16.73 -33.24
N HIS A 473 7.07 -17.21 -32.10
CA HIS A 473 8.49 -17.54 -31.94
C HIS A 473 8.93 -18.68 -32.86
N SER A 474 8.09 -19.71 -33.00
CA SER A 474 8.34 -20.82 -33.92
C SER A 474 8.36 -20.34 -35.37
N GLU A 475 7.45 -19.42 -35.72
CA GLU A 475 7.40 -18.82 -37.06
C GLU A 475 8.60 -17.89 -37.33
N ILE A 476 9.00 -17.07 -36.36
CA ILE A 476 10.22 -16.25 -36.43
C ILE A 476 11.45 -17.14 -36.61
N THR A 477 11.54 -18.23 -35.84
CA THR A 477 12.64 -19.20 -35.94
C THR A 477 12.66 -19.85 -37.32
N ARG A 478 11.49 -20.24 -37.86
CA ARG A 478 11.38 -20.77 -39.22
C ARG A 478 11.85 -19.75 -40.26
N LYS A 479 11.43 -18.50 -40.14
CA LYS A 479 11.84 -17.41 -41.04
C LYS A 479 13.32 -17.04 -40.91
N GLN A 480 13.90 -17.14 -39.72
CA GLN A 480 15.34 -16.99 -39.51
C GLN A 480 16.12 -18.14 -40.15
N ASN A 481 15.61 -19.36 -40.09
CA ASN A 481 16.22 -20.50 -40.78
C ASN A 481 16.14 -20.35 -42.31
N GLU A 482 14.97 -19.97 -42.85
CA GLU A 482 14.80 -19.65 -44.28
C GLU A 482 15.76 -18.51 -44.70
N TYR A 483 15.91 -17.45 -43.88
CA TYR A 483 16.85 -16.36 -44.14
C TYR A 483 18.31 -16.83 -44.12
N ASN A 484 18.68 -17.70 -43.18
CA ASN A 484 20.02 -18.24 -43.09
C ASN A 484 20.34 -19.17 -44.27
N GLU A 485 19.37 -19.97 -44.75
CA GLU A 485 19.51 -20.76 -45.98
C GLU A 485 19.67 -19.87 -47.20
N LEU A 486 18.83 -18.85 -47.37
CA LEU A 486 18.95 -17.87 -48.46
C LEU A 486 20.29 -17.13 -48.41
N LYS A 487 20.76 -16.77 -47.22
CA LYS A 487 22.05 -16.13 -47.03
C LYS A 487 23.20 -17.08 -47.37
N LYS A 488 23.11 -18.36 -46.98
CA LYS A 488 24.07 -19.38 -47.35
C LYS A 488 24.13 -19.58 -48.87
N GLN A 489 22.96 -19.66 -49.53
CA GLN A 489 22.89 -19.73 -51.00
C GLN A 489 23.49 -18.48 -51.67
N MET A 490 23.25 -17.29 -51.10
CA MET A 490 23.84 -16.05 -51.60
C MET A 490 25.36 -16.03 -51.43
N ASP A 491 25.88 -16.51 -50.30
CA ASP A 491 27.33 -16.63 -50.04
C ASP A 491 27.98 -17.70 -50.95
N GLU A 492 27.29 -18.82 -51.19
CA GLU A 492 27.71 -19.86 -52.16
C GLU A 492 27.76 -19.29 -53.58
N THR A 493 26.72 -18.57 -54.01
CA THR A 493 26.67 -17.90 -55.33
C THR A 493 27.73 -16.79 -55.44
N ALA A 494 28.03 -16.08 -54.35
CA ALA A 494 29.09 -15.07 -54.32
C ALA A 494 30.48 -15.73 -54.42
N SER A 495 30.68 -16.88 -53.77
CA SER A 495 31.91 -17.68 -53.87
C SER A 495 32.09 -18.27 -55.27
N GLU A 496 31.02 -18.79 -55.88
CA GLU A 496 31.02 -19.24 -57.28
C GLU A 496 31.37 -18.10 -58.24
N ASN A 497 30.80 -16.91 -58.04
CA ASN A 497 31.17 -15.73 -58.83
C ASN A 497 32.62 -15.29 -58.61
N GLN A 498 33.15 -15.42 -57.40
CA GLN A 498 34.58 -15.19 -57.14
C GLN A 498 35.46 -16.23 -57.82
N MET A 499 35.09 -17.51 -57.79
CA MET A 499 35.80 -18.56 -58.51
C MET A 499 35.73 -18.39 -60.03
N LEU A 500 34.59 -17.93 -60.56
CA LEU A 500 34.41 -17.61 -61.97
C LEU A 500 35.31 -16.42 -62.36
N ASN A 501 35.35 -15.37 -61.53
CA ASN A 501 36.26 -14.24 -61.73
C ASN A 501 37.73 -14.66 -61.64
N GLN A 502 38.10 -15.56 -60.72
CA GLN A 502 39.46 -16.11 -60.65
C GLN A 502 39.80 -16.97 -61.87
N LYS A 503 38.85 -17.77 -62.40
CA LYS A 503 39.02 -18.52 -63.66
C LYS A 503 39.18 -17.60 -64.87
N ILE A 504 38.49 -16.47 -64.90
CA ILE A 504 38.64 -15.45 -65.96
C ILE A 504 40.02 -14.78 -65.88
N ILE A 505 40.55 -14.55 -64.68
CA ILE A 505 41.88 -13.94 -64.45
C ILE A 505 43.03 -14.92 -64.79
N MET A 506 42.80 -16.23 -64.74
CA MET A 506 43.80 -17.28 -65.04
C MET A 506 43.78 -17.78 -66.49
N MET A 507 42.93 -17.24 -67.37
CA MET A 507 43.01 -17.51 -68.81
C MET A 507 44.12 -16.69 -69.47
N PRO A 508 44.87 -17.25 -70.44
CA PRO A 508 45.95 -16.52 -71.12
C PRO A 508 45.38 -15.35 -71.93
N LYS A 509 46.09 -14.22 -71.93
CA LYS A 509 45.72 -12.96 -72.62
C LYS A 509 45.24 -13.22 -74.06
N PRO A 510 44.10 -12.64 -74.52
CA PRO A 510 43.71 -12.69 -75.91
C PRO A 510 44.61 -11.79 -76.77
N LEU A 511 44.90 -12.25 -77.97
CA LEU A 511 45.76 -11.66 -79.01
C LEU A 511 45.33 -10.24 -79.43
N LEU A 512 46.29 -9.47 -79.96
CA LEU A 512 46.07 -8.11 -80.44
C LEU A 512 45.04 -8.06 -81.60
N PRO A 513 44.21 -6.99 -81.69
CA PRO A 513 43.10 -6.88 -82.65
C PRO A 513 43.43 -6.92 -84.15
N ASP A 514 44.71 -6.89 -84.55
CA ASP A 514 45.11 -6.83 -85.96
C ASP A 514 45.19 -8.19 -86.67
N GLU A 515 45.02 -9.32 -85.97
CA GLU A 515 45.06 -10.66 -86.57
C GLU A 515 43.67 -11.32 -86.80
N ILE A 516 42.56 -10.65 -86.45
CA ILE A 516 41.21 -11.27 -86.51
C ILE A 516 40.49 -11.00 -87.83
N VAL A 517 40.87 -9.98 -88.61
CA VAL A 517 40.16 -9.63 -89.86
C VAL A 517 41.13 -9.46 -91.02
N PRO A 518 41.41 -10.53 -91.81
CA PRO A 518 42.22 -10.39 -93.01
C PRO A 518 41.57 -9.43 -94.02
N PRO A 519 42.34 -8.68 -94.82
CA PRO A 519 41.83 -7.71 -95.79
C PRO A 519 40.79 -8.30 -96.78
N SER A 520 40.83 -9.62 -96.99
CA SER A 520 39.87 -10.37 -97.78
C SER A 520 38.43 -10.33 -97.24
N CYS A 521 38.22 -10.09 -95.94
CA CYS A 521 36.88 -10.02 -95.34
C CYS A 521 36.11 -8.76 -95.75
N PHE A 522 36.79 -7.74 -96.28
CA PHE A 522 36.16 -6.51 -96.78
C PHE A 522 35.87 -6.56 -98.29
N ILE A 523 36.29 -7.63 -98.98
CA ILE A 523 36.07 -7.81 -100.42
C ILE A 523 34.92 -8.81 -100.61
N LEU A 524 33.71 -8.28 -100.81
CA LEU A 524 32.52 -9.08 -101.12
C LEU A 524 32.36 -9.22 -102.65
N PRO A 525 32.25 -10.44 -103.21
CA PRO A 525 32.01 -10.64 -104.63
C PRO A 525 30.56 -10.25 -104.96
N GLY A 526 30.39 -9.20 -105.77
CA GLY A 526 29.07 -8.69 -106.17
C GLY A 526 28.99 -7.17 -106.32
N TYR A 527 29.99 -6.43 -105.83
CA TYR A 527 30.05 -4.98 -106.03
C TYR A 527 30.55 -4.61 -107.43
N PRO A 528 30.11 -3.46 -107.98
CA PRO A 528 30.65 -2.91 -109.23
C PRO A 528 32.17 -2.76 -109.15
N SER A 529 32.87 -2.97 -110.27
CA SER A 529 34.33 -2.95 -110.33
C SER A 529 34.95 -1.63 -109.86
N SER A 530 34.25 -0.50 -110.04
CA SER A 530 34.67 0.82 -109.54
C SER A 530 34.65 0.92 -108.01
N LEU A 531 33.58 0.45 -107.38
CA LEU A 531 33.39 0.48 -105.92
C LEU A 531 34.36 -0.48 -105.21
N THR A 532 34.62 -1.64 -105.81
CA THR A 532 35.55 -2.65 -105.29
C THR A 532 36.99 -2.12 -105.21
N VAL A 533 37.40 -1.30 -106.19
CA VAL A 533 38.74 -0.68 -106.21
C VAL A 533 38.90 0.35 -105.08
N GLU A 534 37.89 1.18 -104.81
CA GLU A 534 37.97 2.15 -103.72
C GLU A 534 37.94 1.50 -102.34
N ILE A 535 37.10 0.47 -102.16
CA ILE A 535 37.04 -0.31 -100.92
C ILE A 535 38.38 -1.03 -100.66
N SER A 536 39.01 -1.57 -101.71
CA SER A 536 40.32 -2.25 -101.58
C SER A 536 41.46 -1.31 -101.15
N LYS A 537 41.43 -0.03 -101.57
CA LYS A 537 42.42 0.98 -101.16
C LYS A 537 42.29 1.34 -99.68
N ILE A 538 41.08 1.35 -99.14
CA ILE A 538 40.82 1.64 -97.72
C ILE A 538 41.11 0.42 -96.85
N ALA A 539 40.76 -0.79 -97.32
CA ALA A 539 41.02 -2.04 -96.62
C ALA A 539 42.52 -2.32 -96.44
N ASN A 540 43.34 -2.03 -97.46
CA ASN A 540 44.78 -2.24 -97.46
C ASN A 540 45.60 -1.13 -96.77
N ASN A 541 44.97 -0.11 -96.20
CA ASN A 541 45.69 0.95 -95.49
C ASN A 541 46.02 0.51 -94.05
N GLU A 542 47.28 0.23 -93.74
CA GLU A 542 47.74 -0.28 -92.43
C GLU A 542 47.66 0.75 -91.29
N SER A 543 47.51 2.04 -91.61
CA SER A 543 47.48 3.11 -90.60
C SER A 543 46.09 3.34 -89.96
N LEU A 544 45.04 2.70 -90.48
CA LEU A 544 43.66 2.83 -90.00
C LEU A 544 43.24 1.63 -89.13
N GLN A 545 42.65 1.92 -87.98
CA GLN A 545 42.09 0.90 -87.09
C GLN A 545 40.84 0.22 -87.72
N PRO A 546 40.55 -1.07 -87.43
CA PRO A 546 39.48 -1.83 -88.09
C PRO A 546 38.09 -1.17 -88.03
N ALA A 547 37.73 -0.55 -86.91
CA ALA A 547 36.46 0.16 -86.75
C ALA A 547 36.35 1.38 -87.69
N SER A 548 37.46 2.10 -87.88
CA SER A 548 37.53 3.24 -88.80
C SER A 548 37.49 2.77 -90.25
N LYS A 549 38.13 1.63 -90.59
CA LYS A 549 38.03 1.03 -91.93
C LYS A 549 36.59 0.71 -92.30
N VAL A 550 35.81 0.11 -91.38
CA VAL A 550 34.39 -0.17 -91.59
C VAL A 550 33.58 1.11 -91.83
N GLN A 551 33.78 2.16 -91.03
CA GLN A 551 33.07 3.44 -91.22
C GLN A 551 33.39 4.11 -92.56
N PHE A 552 34.67 4.15 -92.95
CA PHE A 552 35.08 4.73 -94.23
C PHE A 552 34.56 3.91 -95.43
N ILE A 553 34.61 2.58 -95.35
CA ILE A 553 34.05 1.70 -96.39
C ILE A 553 32.54 1.91 -96.52
N LEU A 554 31.80 1.98 -95.41
CA LEU A 554 30.35 2.26 -95.43
C LEU A 554 30.03 3.65 -96.01
N SER A 555 30.87 4.65 -95.75
CA SER A 555 30.71 5.99 -96.33
C SER A 555 30.94 5.99 -97.84
N VAL A 556 31.92 5.22 -98.34
CA VAL A 556 32.20 5.09 -99.78
C VAL A 556 31.07 4.32 -100.48
N ILE A 557 30.57 3.23 -99.88
CA ILE A 557 29.40 2.50 -100.38
C ILE A 557 28.18 3.43 -100.46
N LYS A 558 27.93 4.22 -99.41
CA LYS A 558 26.83 5.19 -99.39
C LYS A 558 26.97 6.22 -100.51
N SER A 559 28.17 6.80 -100.69
CA SER A 559 28.41 7.82 -101.73
C SER A 559 28.22 7.28 -103.14
N HIS A 560 28.68 6.06 -103.41
CA HIS A 560 28.58 5.42 -104.73
C HIS A 560 27.12 5.18 -105.11
N TYR A 561 26.34 4.53 -104.23
CA TYR A 561 24.92 4.29 -104.49
C TYR A 561 24.07 5.57 -104.47
N SER A 562 24.42 6.60 -103.69
CA SER A 562 23.76 7.91 -103.79
C SER A 562 24.00 8.57 -105.15
N THR A 563 25.17 8.37 -105.76
CA THR A 563 25.47 8.90 -107.10
C THR A 563 24.73 8.10 -108.18
N GLU A 564 24.62 6.78 -108.03
CA GLU A 564 23.87 5.91 -108.93
C GLU A 564 22.35 6.17 -108.87
N ILE A 565 21.81 6.43 -107.67
CA ILE A 565 20.42 6.88 -107.48
C ILE A 565 20.19 8.23 -108.17
N ALA A 566 21.09 9.20 -108.03
CA ALA A 566 20.96 10.50 -108.70
C ALA A 566 21.00 10.38 -110.24
N GLN A 567 21.81 9.47 -110.79
CA GLN A 567 21.84 9.17 -112.22
C GLN A 567 20.56 8.47 -112.71
N LEU A 568 19.99 7.56 -111.90
CA LEU A 568 18.70 6.94 -112.19
C LEU A 568 17.56 7.95 -112.16
N GLU A 569 17.57 8.90 -111.22
CA GLU A 569 16.61 10.01 -111.14
C GLU A 569 16.72 10.95 -112.35
N GLU A 570 17.94 11.26 -112.81
CA GLU A 570 18.17 12.03 -114.04
C GLU A 570 17.67 11.27 -115.30
N GLY A 571 17.88 9.95 -115.34
CA GLY A 571 17.33 9.08 -116.40
C GLY A 571 15.80 9.03 -116.39
N LEU A 572 15.18 9.00 -115.21
CA LEU A 572 13.73 9.07 -115.03
C LEU A 572 13.15 10.43 -115.46
N GLN A 573 13.87 11.53 -115.21
CA GLN A 573 13.51 12.85 -115.72
C GLN A 573 13.59 12.91 -117.25
N LYS A 574 14.64 12.35 -117.86
CA LYS A 574 14.77 12.29 -119.33
C LYS A 574 13.64 11.48 -119.96
N PHE A 575 13.30 10.32 -119.38
CA PHE A 575 12.18 9.49 -119.84
C PHE A 575 10.81 10.21 -119.70
N ASN A 576 10.59 10.94 -118.60
CA ASN A 576 9.38 11.74 -118.45
C ASN A 576 9.31 12.89 -119.46
N ASN A 577 10.44 13.53 -119.77
CA ASN A 577 10.50 14.58 -120.79
C ASN A 577 10.23 14.05 -122.21
N GLU A 578 10.69 12.84 -122.53
CA GLU A 578 10.37 12.16 -123.79
C GLU A 578 8.88 11.82 -123.89
N LYS A 579 8.29 11.30 -122.80
CA LYS A 579 6.84 11.04 -122.72
C LYS A 579 6.00 12.32 -122.87
N THR A 580 6.46 13.46 -122.35
CA THR A 580 5.79 14.75 -122.59
C THR A 580 5.94 15.23 -124.03
N ASN A 581 7.06 14.94 -124.70
CA ASN A 581 7.26 15.26 -126.11
C ASN A 581 6.36 14.43 -127.03
N GLU A 582 6.20 13.12 -126.77
CA GLU A 582 5.25 12.27 -127.50
C GLU A 582 3.80 12.74 -127.36
N ASN A 583 3.40 13.13 -126.15
CA ASN A 583 2.08 13.74 -125.91
C ASN A 583 1.92 15.07 -126.66
N THR A 584 2.97 15.88 -126.77
CA THR A 584 2.92 17.16 -127.49
C THR A 584 2.79 16.95 -129.01
N ILE A 585 3.45 15.93 -129.56
CA ILE A 585 3.31 15.56 -130.99
C ILE A 585 1.91 15.02 -131.28
N PHE A 586 1.34 14.20 -130.38
CA PHE A 586 -0.02 13.69 -130.52
C PHE A 586 -1.08 14.80 -130.43
N ILE A 587 -0.89 15.77 -129.51
CA ILE A 587 -1.75 16.97 -129.39
C ILE A 587 -1.62 17.84 -130.64
N GLY A 588 -0.41 18.04 -131.16
CA GLY A 588 -0.17 18.79 -132.40
C GLY A 588 -0.84 18.17 -133.64
N PHE A 589 -0.95 16.84 -133.70
CA PHE A 589 -1.68 16.15 -134.77
C PHE A 589 -3.20 16.36 -134.69
N ILE A 590 -3.77 16.37 -133.47
CA ILE A 590 -5.20 16.68 -133.24
C ILE A 590 -5.49 18.15 -133.60
N ASP A 591 -4.61 19.07 -133.20
CA ASP A 591 -4.76 20.50 -133.48
C ASP A 591 -4.71 20.81 -134.99
N GLN A 592 -3.80 20.18 -135.74
CA GLN A 592 -3.73 20.33 -137.21
C GLN A 592 -4.98 19.78 -137.92
N LEU A 593 -5.57 18.69 -137.41
CA LEU A 593 -6.83 18.15 -137.94
C LEU A 593 -8.01 19.07 -137.66
N CYS A 594 -8.10 19.65 -136.46
CA CYS A 594 -9.13 20.63 -136.11
C CYS A 594 -9.05 21.89 -136.98
N GLU A 595 -7.84 22.32 -137.35
CA GLU A 595 -7.59 23.50 -138.20
C GLU A 595 -8.00 23.28 -139.68
N ILE A 596 -7.71 22.10 -140.25
CA ILE A 596 -8.05 21.78 -141.66
C ILE A 596 -9.58 21.69 -141.88
N LEU A 597 -10.34 21.35 -140.85
CA LEU A 597 -11.78 21.04 -140.93
C LEU A 597 -12.70 22.15 -140.41
N GLY A 598 -12.14 23.21 -139.83
CA GLY A 598 -12.91 24.35 -139.32
C GLY A 598 -13.83 24.02 -138.13
N ILE A 599 -13.44 23.04 -137.28
CA ILE A 599 -14.20 22.66 -136.08
C ILE A 599 -13.71 23.51 -134.89
N GLN A 600 -14.62 23.98 -134.02
CA GLN A 600 -14.24 24.77 -132.82
C GLN A 600 -13.45 23.93 -131.81
N LYS A 601 -12.40 24.54 -131.23
CA LYS A 601 -11.49 23.93 -130.23
C LYS A 601 -12.24 23.50 -128.97
N GLU A 602 -12.37 22.20 -128.74
CA GLU A 602 -12.64 21.63 -127.41
C GLU A 602 -11.33 21.17 -126.77
N THR A 603 -11.21 21.36 -125.45
CA THR A 603 -9.99 21.18 -124.67
C THR A 603 -9.63 19.69 -124.47
N SER A 604 -8.33 19.41 -124.57
CA SER A 604 -7.69 18.08 -124.56
C SER A 604 -8.03 17.16 -123.37
N GLU A 605 -8.54 17.66 -122.26
CA GLU A 605 -8.94 16.85 -121.09
C GLU A 605 -10.29 16.12 -121.28
N GLN A 606 -11.15 16.60 -122.19
CA GLN A 606 -12.48 16.03 -122.41
C GLN A 606 -12.46 14.82 -123.36
N ILE A 607 -11.40 14.64 -124.15
CA ILE A 607 -11.23 13.53 -125.10
C ILE A 607 -10.74 12.26 -124.40
N TYR A 608 -9.84 12.37 -123.42
CA TYR A 608 -9.30 11.21 -122.67
C TYR A 608 -10.29 10.61 -121.66
N SER A 609 -11.28 11.38 -121.23
CA SER A 609 -12.19 11.02 -120.14
C SER A 609 -13.39 10.17 -120.58
N ASN A 610 -13.74 10.16 -121.88
CA ASN A 610 -14.96 9.51 -122.35
C ASN A 610 -14.85 8.99 -123.80
N PRO A 611 -14.71 7.67 -124.03
CA PRO A 611 -14.54 7.10 -125.38
C PRO A 611 -15.74 7.36 -126.33
N HIS A 612 -16.89 7.78 -125.80
CA HIS A 612 -18.04 8.19 -126.60
C HIS A 612 -17.83 9.51 -127.36
N ASN A 613 -17.03 10.45 -126.84
CA ASN A 613 -16.81 11.75 -127.49
C ASN A 613 -15.95 11.63 -128.75
N LEU A 614 -15.00 10.69 -128.77
CA LEU A 614 -14.21 10.36 -129.97
C LEU A 614 -15.07 9.79 -131.09
N THR A 615 -16.12 9.04 -130.72
CA THR A 615 -17.05 8.42 -131.68
C THR A 615 -17.95 9.48 -132.31
N SER A 616 -18.45 10.43 -131.51
CA SER A 616 -19.23 11.57 -132.01
C SER A 616 -18.41 12.55 -132.86
N PHE A 617 -17.11 12.76 -132.53
CA PHE A 617 -16.20 13.56 -133.36
C PHE A 617 -15.94 12.93 -134.73
N LEU A 618 -15.77 11.59 -134.79
CA LEU A 618 -15.63 10.86 -136.05
C LEU A 618 -16.92 10.83 -136.89
N GLU A 619 -18.10 10.86 -136.26
CA GLU A 619 -19.39 10.96 -136.95
C GLU A 619 -19.63 12.36 -137.53
N GLU A 620 -19.24 13.43 -136.84
CA GLU A 620 -19.32 14.81 -137.34
C GLU A 620 -18.29 15.07 -138.45
N PHE A 621 -17.08 14.47 -138.35
CA PHE A 621 -16.07 14.47 -139.41
C PHE A 621 -16.62 13.88 -140.72
N LYS A 622 -17.31 12.74 -140.62
CA LYS A 622 -17.94 12.08 -141.78
C LYS A 622 -19.03 12.97 -142.41
N ARG A 623 -19.81 13.66 -141.57
CA ARG A 623 -20.88 14.58 -141.99
C ARG A 623 -20.37 15.81 -142.76
N GLN A 624 -19.28 16.42 -142.31
CA GLN A 624 -18.68 17.58 -142.97
C GLN A 624 -17.99 17.19 -144.28
N TYR A 625 -17.32 16.03 -144.31
CA TYR A 625 -16.74 15.48 -145.53
C TYR A 625 -17.80 15.21 -146.61
N ASP A 626 -18.95 14.65 -146.23
CA ASP A 626 -20.08 14.43 -147.14
C ASP A 626 -20.67 15.75 -147.68
N LYS A 627 -20.62 16.84 -146.89
CA LYS A 627 -21.11 18.17 -147.28
C LYS A 627 -20.25 18.82 -148.37
N VAL A 628 -18.93 18.69 -148.29
CA VAL A 628 -17.98 19.21 -149.30
C VAL A 628 -18.15 18.48 -150.65
N ILE A 629 -18.49 17.19 -150.63
CA ILE A 629 -18.82 16.43 -151.85
C ILE A 629 -20.11 16.95 -152.50
N VAL A 630 -21.11 17.35 -151.70
CA VAL A 630 -22.37 17.91 -152.21
C VAL A 630 -22.17 19.30 -152.84
N ASP A 631 -21.38 20.18 -152.22
CA ASP A 631 -21.15 21.54 -152.72
C ASP A 631 -20.38 21.57 -154.06
N ASN A 632 -19.46 20.62 -154.27
CA ASN A 632 -18.76 20.47 -155.55
C ASN A 632 -19.70 20.00 -156.69
N ASN A 633 -20.75 19.24 -156.36
CA ASN A 633 -21.79 18.85 -157.32
C ASN A 633 -22.72 20.02 -157.66
N VAL A 634 -22.95 20.97 -156.74
CA VAL A 634 -23.75 22.18 -156.98
C VAL A 634 -23.04 23.16 -157.93
N LEU A 635 -21.72 23.35 -157.79
CA LEU A 635 -20.93 24.17 -158.72
C LEU A 635 -20.94 23.62 -160.16
N SER A 636 -20.95 22.30 -160.28
CA SER A 636 -21.07 21.58 -161.56
C SER A 636 -22.45 21.81 -162.21
N LEU A 637 -23.51 22.00 -161.40
CA LEU A 637 -24.87 22.28 -161.85
C LEU A 637 -25.06 23.76 -162.24
N SER A 638 -24.42 24.70 -161.56
CA SER A 638 -24.47 26.13 -161.94
C SER A 638 -23.79 26.42 -163.29
N LEU A 639 -22.73 25.69 -163.64
CA LEU A 639 -22.14 25.73 -164.99
C LEU A 639 -23.08 25.14 -166.07
N ARG A 640 -23.95 24.20 -165.68
CA ARG A 640 -24.99 23.63 -166.55
C ARG A 640 -26.19 24.57 -166.69
N GLU A 641 -26.51 25.39 -165.70
CA GLU A 641 -27.54 26.43 -165.79
C GLU A 641 -27.13 27.62 -166.67
N ILE A 642 -25.86 28.03 -166.65
CA ILE A 642 -25.34 29.03 -167.61
C ILE A 642 -25.39 28.48 -169.04
N LYS A 643 -25.12 27.17 -169.22
CA LYS A 643 -25.27 26.47 -170.51
C LYS A 643 -26.73 26.42 -170.99
N ASN A 644 -27.69 26.27 -170.07
CA ASN A 644 -29.12 26.15 -170.38
C ASN A 644 -29.85 27.50 -170.50
N GLN A 645 -29.32 28.60 -169.95
CA GLN A 645 -29.85 29.95 -170.19
C GLN A 645 -29.41 30.55 -171.53
N ILE A 646 -28.41 29.96 -172.19
CA ILE A 646 -27.85 30.45 -173.47
C ILE A 646 -28.26 29.57 -174.67
N ASP A 647 -29.10 28.54 -174.44
CA ASP A 647 -29.72 27.68 -175.47
C ASP A 647 -28.78 27.33 -176.63
N CYS A 648 -27.59 26.81 -176.29
CA CYS A 648 -26.54 26.51 -177.25
C CYS A 648 -26.52 24.99 -177.52
N PRO A 649 -27.05 24.52 -178.66
CA PRO A 649 -27.03 23.11 -179.02
C PRO A 649 -25.61 22.62 -179.36
N GLU A 650 -25.37 21.38 -178.91
CA GLU A 650 -24.16 20.57 -178.99
C GLU A 650 -23.89 20.22 -180.47
N GLU A 651 -22.79 20.62 -181.11
CA GLU A 651 -21.42 20.13 -180.95
C GLU A 651 -20.35 21.23 -181.21
N GLN A 652 -20.67 22.50 -180.93
CA GLN A 652 -19.81 23.67 -181.21
C GLN A 652 -19.54 24.57 -179.99
N ASN A 653 -18.36 25.21 -179.99
CA ASN A 653 -17.91 26.16 -178.98
C ASN A 653 -18.53 27.55 -179.25
N ILE A 654 -18.96 28.25 -178.19
CA ILE A 654 -19.84 29.44 -178.18
C ILE A 654 -19.36 30.62 -179.06
N ILE A 655 -18.09 30.64 -179.44
CA ILE A 655 -17.47 31.70 -180.26
C ILE A 655 -17.92 31.66 -181.72
N ASP A 656 -18.32 30.49 -182.21
CA ASP A 656 -18.64 30.28 -183.62
C ASP A 656 -20.10 30.58 -183.97
N PHE A 657 -20.95 31.00 -183.00
CA PHE A 657 -22.33 31.47 -183.22
C PHE A 657 -22.39 32.90 -183.79
N ILE A 658 -21.68 33.07 -184.90
CA ILE A 658 -22.32 33.59 -186.12
C ILE A 658 -22.47 35.12 -186.10
N SER A 659 -21.43 35.93 -186.34
CA SER A 659 -20.34 35.88 -187.34
C SER A 659 -20.72 36.05 -188.84
N PRO A 660 -21.99 36.06 -189.28
CA PRO A 660 -22.39 36.54 -190.61
C PRO A 660 -23.77 37.26 -190.70
N ILE A 661 -24.09 38.11 -189.71
CA ILE A 661 -24.65 39.48 -189.95
C ILE A 661 -23.54 40.41 -190.51
N LEU A 662 -22.30 39.95 -190.39
CA LEU A 662 -21.15 40.19 -191.25
C LEU A 662 -21.45 39.71 -192.68
N ASN A 663 -22.27 40.41 -193.49
CA ASN A 663 -22.37 40.25 -194.96
C ASN A 663 -23.11 41.41 -195.69
N GLU A 664 -23.17 42.60 -195.08
CA GLU A 664 -23.60 43.88 -195.68
C GLU A 664 -22.66 45.03 -195.25
N TYR A 665 -21.47 44.72 -194.73
CA TYR A 665 -20.18 44.66 -195.43
C TYR A 665 -20.10 44.26 -196.94
N TYR A 666 -21.11 43.73 -197.64
CA TYR A 666 -20.99 43.43 -199.09
C TYR A 666 -21.44 44.50 -200.08
N THR A 667 -22.09 45.57 -199.64
CA THR A 667 -22.22 46.82 -200.43
C THR A 667 -20.94 47.67 -200.42
N LEU A 668 -19.85 47.19 -199.82
CA LEU A 668 -18.52 47.79 -199.95
C LEU A 668 -17.48 46.86 -200.56
N LYS A 669 -17.88 45.87 -201.38
CA LYS A 669 -16.87 45.08 -202.11
C LYS A 669 -17.29 44.41 -203.42
N GLU A 670 -18.21 44.98 -204.19
CA GLU A 670 -18.31 44.65 -205.63
C GLU A 670 -17.22 45.34 -206.48
N ASP A 671 -16.60 46.43 -206.01
CA ASP A 671 -15.63 47.19 -206.81
C ASP A 671 -14.14 46.78 -206.67
N LYS A 672 -13.84 45.62 -206.06
CA LYS A 672 -12.48 45.04 -206.15
C LYS A 672 -12.39 43.83 -207.07
N SER A 673 -13.11 43.92 -208.19
CA SER A 673 -12.87 43.15 -209.42
C SER A 673 -11.75 43.76 -210.30
N HIS A 674 -11.51 45.08 -210.24
CA HIS A 674 -10.60 45.73 -211.21
C HIS A 674 -9.10 45.79 -210.85
N LEU A 675 -8.63 45.14 -209.78
CA LEU A 675 -7.18 45.08 -209.50
C LEU A 675 -6.68 43.74 -208.95
N THR A 676 -7.24 42.66 -209.49
CA THR A 676 -6.71 41.30 -209.40
C THR A 676 -5.43 41.10 -210.24
N GLN A 677 -5.03 41.99 -211.15
CA GLN A 677 -4.11 41.55 -212.23
C GLN A 677 -2.74 42.26 -212.33
N LYS A 678 -2.42 43.28 -211.52
CA LYS A 678 -1.24 44.14 -211.77
C LYS A 678 -0.11 44.20 -210.72
N TYR A 679 -0.29 43.75 -209.47
CA TYR A 679 0.75 43.91 -208.43
C TYR A 679 1.63 42.67 -208.16
N SER A 680 1.59 41.65 -209.02
CA SER A 680 2.53 40.52 -209.01
C SER A 680 3.95 40.92 -209.43
N LEU A 681 4.11 42.03 -210.15
CA LEU A 681 5.41 42.47 -210.69
C LEU A 681 6.19 43.41 -209.77
N PHE A 682 5.53 44.13 -208.84
CA PHE A 682 6.23 44.93 -207.82
C PHE A 682 6.76 44.11 -206.63
N ARG A 683 6.41 42.82 -206.55
CA ARG A 683 6.79 41.86 -205.49
C ARG A 683 8.31 41.59 -205.40
N ARG A 684 9.08 41.81 -206.49
CA ARG A 684 10.54 41.56 -206.50
C ARG A 684 11.38 42.72 -205.96
N LYS A 685 10.91 43.98 -206.01
CA LYS A 685 11.65 45.12 -205.45
C LYS A 685 11.37 45.37 -203.95
N LYS A 686 10.23 44.89 -203.44
CA LYS A 686 9.77 45.03 -202.03
C LYS A 686 10.50 44.11 -201.02
N LYS A 687 11.11 42.99 -201.44
CA LYS A 687 11.70 42.00 -200.51
C LYS A 687 13.01 42.46 -199.86
N ILE A 688 13.88 43.15 -200.61
CA ILE A 688 15.23 43.49 -200.16
C ILE A 688 15.25 44.65 -199.13
N ILE A 689 14.25 45.53 -199.13
CA ILE A 689 14.22 46.68 -198.21
C ILE A 689 13.53 46.35 -196.88
N ILE A 690 12.61 45.38 -196.84
CA ILE A 690 11.89 44.98 -195.62
C ILE A 690 12.76 44.13 -194.68
N GLU A 691 13.66 43.30 -195.21
CA GLU A 691 14.56 42.48 -194.39
C GLU A 691 15.46 43.34 -193.49
N LYS A 692 16.06 44.41 -194.02
CA LYS A 692 16.94 45.32 -193.26
C LYS A 692 16.23 46.12 -192.16
N LEU A 693 14.95 46.47 -192.32
CA LEU A 693 14.21 47.21 -191.28
C LEU A 693 13.68 46.30 -190.17
N SER A 694 13.37 45.03 -190.48
CA SER A 694 12.84 44.06 -189.50
C SER A 694 13.85 43.66 -188.43
N GLU A 695 15.14 43.68 -188.78
CA GLU A 695 16.22 43.32 -187.86
C GLU A 695 16.44 44.39 -186.79
N THR A 696 16.36 45.68 -187.15
CA THR A 696 16.44 46.81 -186.21
C THR A 696 15.25 46.94 -185.26
N VAL A 697 14.04 46.56 -185.69
CA VAL A 697 12.84 46.59 -184.80
C VAL A 697 12.88 45.43 -183.80
N ARG A 698 13.47 44.28 -184.19
CA ARG A 698 13.59 43.12 -183.31
C ARG A 698 14.58 43.33 -182.17
N THR A 699 15.70 44.03 -182.42
CA THR A 699 16.68 44.35 -181.37
C THR A 699 16.12 45.31 -180.33
N LEU A 700 15.39 46.35 -180.74
CA LEU A 700 14.79 47.32 -179.80
C LEU A 700 13.63 46.73 -178.98
N SER A 701 12.86 45.77 -179.52
CA SER A 701 11.79 45.10 -178.76
C SER A 701 12.32 44.19 -177.64
N CYS A 702 13.46 43.52 -177.85
CA CYS A 702 14.06 42.67 -176.82
C CYS A 702 14.61 43.48 -175.62
N GLU A 703 15.09 44.70 -175.83
CA GLU A 703 15.56 45.56 -174.72
C GLU A 703 14.41 46.12 -173.86
N VAL A 704 13.25 46.39 -174.49
CA VAL A 704 12.05 46.85 -173.77
C VAL A 704 11.44 45.73 -172.91
N ASP A 705 11.41 44.48 -173.39
CA ASP A 705 10.88 43.36 -172.60
C ASP A 705 11.81 42.93 -171.45
N GLY A 706 13.12 43.09 -171.62
CA GLY A 706 14.12 42.86 -170.57
C GLY A 706 14.00 43.84 -169.41
N THR A 707 13.80 45.13 -169.69
CA THR A 707 13.62 46.17 -168.65
C THR A 707 12.27 46.05 -167.93
N LYS A 708 11.20 45.64 -168.63
CA LYS A 708 9.88 45.37 -168.01
C LYS A 708 9.89 44.20 -167.03
N SER A 709 10.64 43.15 -167.34
CA SER A 709 10.76 41.98 -166.46
C SER A 709 11.54 42.30 -165.17
N GLN A 710 12.59 43.13 -165.27
CA GLN A 710 13.34 43.57 -164.10
C GLN A 710 12.52 44.48 -163.18
N LEU A 711 11.67 45.36 -163.72
CA LEU A 711 10.78 46.21 -162.91
C LEU A 711 9.74 45.37 -162.13
N LYS A 712 9.23 44.28 -162.71
CA LYS A 712 8.23 43.41 -162.08
C LYS A 712 8.81 42.60 -160.92
N ILE A 713 10.07 42.15 -161.03
CA ILE A 713 10.78 41.44 -159.95
C ILE A 713 11.06 42.38 -158.77
N ALA A 714 11.40 43.65 -159.04
CA ALA A 714 11.62 44.64 -157.98
C ALA A 714 10.34 44.95 -157.17
N LEU A 715 9.18 45.04 -157.82
CA LEU A 715 7.90 45.30 -157.15
C LEU A 715 7.47 44.14 -156.24
N VAL A 716 7.65 42.89 -156.68
CA VAL A 716 7.33 41.71 -155.85
C VAL A 716 8.24 41.63 -154.61
N ASN A 717 9.51 42.03 -154.73
CA ASN A 717 10.42 42.06 -153.58
C ASN A 717 10.08 43.15 -152.56
N ILE A 718 9.55 44.30 -152.99
CA ILE A 718 9.08 45.35 -152.08
C ILE A 718 7.83 44.86 -151.33
N GLU A 719 6.88 44.25 -152.03
CA GLU A 719 5.63 43.74 -151.44
C GLU A 719 5.87 42.62 -150.42
N ASN A 720 6.89 41.77 -150.64
CA ASN A 720 7.29 40.75 -149.67
C ASN A 720 7.97 41.35 -148.43
N ARG A 721 8.72 42.45 -148.58
CA ARG A 721 9.34 43.14 -147.44
C ARG A 721 8.34 43.92 -146.60
N ASP A 722 7.32 44.51 -147.20
CA ASP A 722 6.26 45.19 -146.45
C ASP A 722 5.44 44.20 -145.60
N LYS A 723 5.17 42.99 -146.11
CA LYS A 723 4.52 41.91 -145.35
C LYS A 723 5.37 41.38 -144.20
N GLU A 724 6.69 41.37 -144.36
CA GLU A 724 7.63 40.96 -143.30
C GLU A 724 7.70 42.01 -142.18
N ILE A 725 7.66 43.30 -142.53
CA ILE A 725 7.58 44.41 -141.57
C ILE A 725 6.25 44.39 -140.80
N GLU A 726 5.12 44.18 -141.46
CA GLU A 726 3.82 44.06 -140.77
C GLU A 726 3.80 42.90 -139.77
N LYS A 727 4.39 41.75 -140.12
CA LYS A 727 4.52 40.60 -139.21
C LYS A 727 5.37 40.93 -137.98
N LEU A 728 6.54 41.53 -138.17
CA LEU A 728 7.42 41.92 -137.08
C LEU A 728 6.80 43.01 -136.19
N THR A 729 5.94 43.87 -136.74
CA THR A 729 5.23 44.90 -135.97
C THR A 729 4.11 44.28 -135.11
N ALA A 730 3.39 43.29 -135.64
CA ALA A 730 2.39 42.53 -134.90
C ALA A 730 3.04 41.67 -133.79
N ASP A 731 4.17 41.04 -134.07
CA ASP A 731 4.90 40.22 -133.09
C ASP A 731 5.46 41.08 -131.94
N ASN A 732 5.95 42.30 -132.22
CA ASN A 732 6.39 43.23 -131.17
C ASN A 732 5.23 43.70 -130.27
N GLN A 733 4.05 43.97 -130.83
CA GLN A 733 2.87 44.32 -130.04
C GLN A 733 2.40 43.16 -129.16
N ASN A 734 2.51 41.92 -129.66
CA ASN A 734 2.13 40.73 -128.91
C ASN A 734 3.12 40.42 -127.78
N LEU A 735 4.41 40.66 -128.00
CA LEU A 735 5.45 40.57 -126.96
C LEU A 735 5.29 41.65 -125.89
N GLU A 736 4.87 42.87 -126.24
CA GLU A 736 4.54 43.91 -125.26
C GLU A 736 3.34 43.53 -124.38
N LEU A 737 2.31 42.91 -124.95
CA LEU A 737 1.15 42.40 -124.20
C LEU A 737 1.54 41.23 -123.27
N GLN A 738 2.35 40.29 -123.74
CA GLN A 738 2.84 39.18 -122.89
C GLN A 738 3.74 39.68 -121.75
N LEU A 739 4.54 40.71 -121.98
CA LEU A 739 5.34 41.35 -120.92
C LEU A 739 4.47 42.10 -119.91
N ALA A 740 3.33 42.66 -120.32
CA ALA A 740 2.37 43.27 -119.41
C ALA A 740 1.66 42.21 -118.54
N ASP A 741 1.19 41.11 -119.14
CA ASP A 741 0.54 40.00 -118.41
C ASP A 741 1.51 39.28 -117.46
N LEU A 742 2.76 39.09 -117.86
CA LEU A 742 3.78 38.50 -116.98
C LEU A 742 4.14 39.42 -115.80
N LYS A 743 4.16 40.74 -116.00
CA LYS A 743 4.35 41.69 -114.89
C LYS A 743 3.17 41.69 -113.93
N GLN A 744 1.95 41.66 -114.45
CA GLN A 744 0.75 41.60 -113.62
C GLN A 744 0.69 40.28 -112.82
N ASN A 745 0.99 39.15 -113.45
CA ASN A 745 1.08 37.86 -112.75
C ASN A 745 2.21 37.82 -111.71
N PHE A 746 3.34 38.49 -111.97
CA PHE A 746 4.43 38.60 -110.99
C PHE A 746 4.02 39.44 -109.78
N ASP A 747 3.34 40.56 -110.01
CA ASP A 747 2.84 41.42 -108.93
C ASP A 747 1.76 40.71 -108.10
N ASP A 748 0.87 39.94 -108.73
CA ASP A 748 -0.15 39.12 -108.05
C ASP A 748 0.45 37.95 -107.25
N LEU A 749 1.47 37.27 -107.79
CA LEU A 749 2.23 36.23 -107.07
C LEU A 749 3.04 36.81 -105.91
N SER A 750 3.64 37.99 -106.10
CA SER A 750 4.36 38.72 -105.05
C SER A 750 3.41 39.11 -103.90
N PHE A 751 2.23 39.63 -104.23
CA PHE A 751 1.20 39.97 -103.25
C PHE A 751 0.67 38.73 -102.51
N SER A 752 0.47 37.61 -103.21
CA SER A 752 0.05 36.33 -102.62
C SER A 752 1.10 35.75 -101.67
N ASN A 753 2.38 35.75 -102.06
CA ASN A 753 3.48 35.31 -101.18
C ASN A 753 3.65 36.22 -99.96
N GLN A 754 3.46 37.53 -100.12
CA GLN A 754 3.54 38.46 -99.00
C GLN A 754 2.39 38.24 -98.00
N ASN A 755 1.19 37.87 -98.47
CA ASN A 755 0.08 37.52 -97.60
C ASN A 755 0.26 36.17 -96.91
N LEU A 756 0.75 35.14 -97.62
CA LEU A 756 1.11 33.84 -97.03
C LEU A 756 2.21 33.97 -95.97
N SER A 757 3.21 34.83 -96.19
CA SER A 757 4.25 35.11 -95.19
C SER A 757 3.67 35.77 -93.94
N LYS A 758 2.78 36.77 -94.10
CA LYS A 758 2.13 37.42 -92.95
C LYS A 758 1.19 36.47 -92.20
N GLU A 759 0.55 35.56 -92.89
CA GLU A 759 -0.32 34.55 -92.28
C GLU A 759 0.50 33.50 -91.52
N MET A 760 1.67 33.10 -92.04
CA MET A 760 2.60 32.24 -91.31
C MET A 760 3.19 32.94 -90.09
N ASP A 761 3.60 34.20 -90.22
CA ASP A 761 4.13 34.97 -89.09
C ASP A 761 3.08 35.11 -87.98
N THR A 762 1.81 35.36 -88.34
CA THR A 762 0.72 35.44 -87.34
C THR A 762 0.36 34.08 -86.71
N ILE A 763 0.51 32.96 -87.42
CA ILE A 763 0.34 31.61 -86.84
C ILE A 763 1.49 31.29 -85.87
N VAL A 764 2.73 31.58 -86.28
CA VAL A 764 3.91 31.39 -85.43
C VAL A 764 3.83 32.27 -84.18
N GLU A 765 3.46 33.53 -84.33
CA GLU A 765 3.33 34.48 -83.22
C GLU A 765 2.25 34.03 -82.23
N LYS A 766 1.08 33.58 -82.72
CA LYS A 766 0.04 32.97 -81.87
C LYS A 766 0.52 31.70 -81.15
N SER A 767 1.28 30.84 -81.81
CA SER A 767 1.82 29.61 -81.19
C SER A 767 2.89 29.90 -80.12
N ILE A 768 3.71 30.93 -80.33
CA ILE A 768 4.69 31.41 -79.36
C ILE A 768 3.97 32.05 -78.17
N GLU A 769 2.87 32.75 -78.42
CA GLU A 769 2.08 33.42 -77.38
C GLU A 769 1.30 32.41 -76.51
N THR A 770 0.73 31.37 -77.12
CA THR A 770 0.09 30.27 -76.37
C THR A 770 1.10 29.49 -75.53
N THR A 771 2.27 29.14 -76.09
CA THR A 771 3.32 28.45 -75.34
C THR A 771 3.92 29.35 -74.23
N LYS A 772 4.10 30.65 -74.47
CA LYS A 772 4.48 31.60 -73.42
C LYS A 772 3.42 31.68 -72.32
N PHE A 773 2.14 31.67 -72.67
CA PHE A 773 1.06 31.70 -71.69
C PHE A 773 1.04 30.42 -70.85
N GLU A 774 1.18 29.25 -71.47
CA GLU A 774 1.25 27.95 -70.80
C GLU A 774 2.46 27.85 -69.87
N LEU A 775 3.65 28.20 -70.35
CA LEU A 775 4.86 28.23 -69.52
C LEU A 775 4.74 29.24 -68.37
N LYS A 776 4.13 30.40 -68.60
CA LYS A 776 3.90 31.40 -67.55
C LYS A 776 2.87 30.92 -66.53
N HIS A 777 1.84 30.20 -66.96
CA HIS A 777 0.88 29.56 -66.08
C HIS A 777 1.53 28.43 -65.27
N GLU A 778 2.40 27.63 -65.87
CA GLU A 778 3.12 26.56 -65.18
C GLU A 778 4.14 27.12 -64.17
N ILE A 779 4.87 28.17 -64.55
CA ILE A 779 5.76 28.91 -63.63
C ILE A 779 4.96 29.48 -62.46
N ASN A 780 3.77 30.04 -62.70
CA ASN A 780 2.92 30.54 -61.62
C ASN A 780 2.43 29.43 -60.69
N ASN A 781 1.97 28.30 -61.24
CA ASN A 781 1.56 27.13 -60.45
C ASN A 781 2.73 26.56 -59.61
N LEU A 782 3.92 26.45 -60.21
CA LEU A 782 5.12 25.98 -59.51
C LEU A 782 5.54 26.97 -58.41
N ASN A 783 5.47 28.28 -58.67
CA ASN A 783 5.73 29.30 -57.66
C ASN A 783 4.73 29.25 -56.51
N GLU A 784 3.45 28.98 -56.79
CA GLU A 784 2.41 28.82 -55.78
C GLU A 784 2.66 27.57 -54.93
N GLN A 785 3.01 26.43 -55.55
CA GLN A 785 3.43 25.22 -54.83
C GLN A 785 4.69 25.45 -53.99
N ILE A 786 5.69 26.17 -54.51
CA ILE A 786 6.89 26.55 -53.74
C ILE A 786 6.48 27.40 -52.54
N ARG A 787 5.55 28.34 -52.70
CA ARG A 787 5.07 29.20 -51.61
C ARG A 787 4.33 28.40 -50.55
N GLU A 788 3.47 27.45 -50.94
CA GLU A 788 2.79 26.54 -50.02
C GLU A 788 3.77 25.66 -49.25
N LEU A 789 4.74 25.05 -49.94
CA LEU A 789 5.77 24.23 -49.30
C LEU A 789 6.65 25.06 -48.36
N THR A 790 6.96 26.30 -48.73
CA THR A 790 7.73 27.22 -47.88
C THR A 790 6.95 27.57 -46.62
N ASN A 791 5.65 27.86 -46.74
CA ASN A 791 4.77 28.12 -45.60
C ASN A 791 4.62 26.89 -44.70
N GLN A 792 4.47 25.70 -45.28
CA GLN A 792 4.43 24.45 -44.50
C GLN A 792 5.73 24.22 -43.75
N ASN A 793 6.88 24.46 -44.39
CA ASN A 793 8.19 24.29 -43.78
C ASN A 793 8.39 25.29 -42.62
N GLU A 794 8.00 26.55 -42.78
CA GLU A 794 7.97 27.51 -41.67
C GLU A 794 7.09 27.05 -40.52
N SER A 795 5.90 26.49 -40.82
CA SER A 795 4.99 25.98 -39.78
C SER A 795 5.63 24.83 -38.99
N TYR A 796 6.28 23.89 -39.68
CA TYR A 796 6.98 22.78 -39.05
C TYR A 796 8.19 23.26 -38.25
N GLN A 797 8.90 24.27 -38.72
CA GLN A 797 10.03 24.87 -38.02
C GLN A 797 9.57 25.58 -36.73
N LYS A 798 8.44 26.30 -36.78
CA LYS A 798 7.79 26.90 -35.61
C LYS A 798 7.37 25.83 -34.61
N SER A 799 6.67 24.77 -35.05
CA SER A 799 6.28 23.65 -34.19
C SER A 799 7.49 22.92 -33.57
N ALA A 800 8.54 22.67 -34.34
CA ALA A 800 9.78 22.07 -33.84
C ALA A 800 10.43 22.92 -32.74
N SER A 801 10.41 24.26 -32.88
CA SER A 801 10.91 25.17 -31.84
C SER A 801 10.08 25.10 -30.55
N VAL A 802 8.76 24.98 -30.67
CA VAL A 802 7.84 24.84 -29.52
C VAL A 802 8.08 23.52 -28.80
N TYR A 803 8.20 22.41 -29.54
CA TYR A 803 8.52 21.11 -28.94
C TYR A 803 9.90 21.11 -28.27
N LYS A 804 10.89 21.80 -28.84
CA LYS A 804 12.21 21.93 -28.22
C LYS A 804 12.13 22.68 -26.89
N LYS A 805 11.42 23.82 -26.84
CA LYS A 805 11.15 24.56 -25.60
C LYS A 805 10.39 23.71 -24.58
N ALA A 806 9.39 22.94 -25.00
CA ALA A 806 8.63 22.04 -24.12
C ALA A 806 9.52 20.93 -23.53
N ILE A 807 10.40 20.33 -24.35
CA ILE A 807 11.39 19.34 -23.89
C ILE A 807 12.32 19.96 -22.86
N ASP A 808 12.81 21.17 -23.09
CA ASP A 808 13.71 21.83 -22.15
C ASP A 808 13.01 22.10 -20.82
N VAL A 809 11.76 22.61 -20.84
CA VAL A 809 10.95 22.79 -19.62
C VAL A 809 10.71 21.46 -18.88
N LEU A 810 10.42 20.38 -19.61
CA LEU A 810 10.22 19.06 -19.01
C LEU A 810 11.51 18.52 -18.39
N LYS A 811 12.68 18.76 -19.02
CA LYS A 811 13.98 18.42 -18.43
C LYS A 811 14.23 19.18 -17.14
N THR A 812 13.95 20.49 -17.10
CA THR A 812 14.11 21.29 -15.88
C THR A 812 13.20 20.79 -14.77
N LYS A 813 11.92 20.50 -15.08
CA LYS A 813 10.97 19.92 -14.13
C LYS A 813 11.39 18.54 -13.64
N LEU A 814 11.95 17.71 -14.52
CA LEU A 814 12.47 16.39 -14.16
C LEU A 814 13.64 16.52 -13.18
N VAL A 815 14.59 17.41 -13.45
CA VAL A 815 15.73 17.68 -12.56
C VAL A 815 15.24 18.21 -11.20
N GLN A 816 14.31 19.15 -11.19
CA GLN A 816 13.70 19.66 -9.95
C GLN A 816 12.99 18.55 -9.16
N SER A 817 12.25 17.67 -9.83
CA SER A 817 11.58 16.53 -9.18
C SER A 817 12.58 15.51 -8.63
N ILE A 818 13.66 15.22 -9.36
CA ILE A 818 14.75 14.34 -8.87
C ILE A 818 15.41 14.92 -7.62
N ASN A 819 15.68 16.24 -7.62
CA ASN A 819 16.26 16.92 -6.46
C ASN A 819 15.31 16.88 -5.25
N ALA A 820 14.02 17.16 -5.45
CA ALA A 820 13.01 17.08 -4.40
C ALA A 820 12.87 15.65 -3.83
N ILE A 821 12.90 14.62 -4.68
CA ILE A 821 12.90 13.21 -4.24
C ILE A 821 14.16 12.90 -3.44
N SER A 822 15.32 13.40 -3.85
CA SER A 822 16.58 13.23 -3.12
C SER A 822 16.53 13.89 -1.74
N GLU A 823 16.02 15.11 -1.64
CA GLU A 823 15.84 15.83 -0.37
C GLU A 823 14.84 15.11 0.55
N LEU A 824 13.69 14.69 0.04
CA LEU A 824 12.71 13.91 0.79
C LEU A 824 13.29 12.57 1.27
N LYS A 825 14.12 11.89 0.47
CA LYS A 825 14.82 10.68 0.90
C LYS A 825 15.79 10.94 2.04
N LYS A 826 16.53 12.06 2.00
CA LYS A 826 17.43 12.46 3.09
C LYS A 826 16.67 12.81 4.37
N ALA A 827 15.58 13.57 4.25
CA ALA A 827 14.71 13.91 5.37
C ALA A 827 14.11 12.64 6.01
N ASN A 828 13.52 11.75 5.20
CA ASN A 828 12.98 10.47 5.71
C ASN A 828 14.04 9.58 6.34
N ALA A 829 15.27 9.55 5.82
CA ALA A 829 16.36 8.79 6.43
C ALA A 829 16.72 9.35 7.81
N LYS A 830 16.81 10.67 7.93
CA LYS A 830 17.07 11.37 9.20
C LYS A 830 15.94 11.15 10.20
N ASP A 831 14.68 11.33 9.78
CA ASP A 831 13.51 11.11 10.65
C ASP A 831 13.43 9.65 11.11
N LYS A 832 13.79 8.70 10.25
CA LYS A 832 13.87 7.28 10.61
C LYS A 832 14.97 7.02 11.64
N GLU A 833 16.16 7.61 11.48
CA GLU A 833 17.24 7.51 12.47
C GLU A 833 16.84 8.15 13.81
N GLU A 834 16.23 9.33 13.80
CA GLU A 834 15.75 10.01 15.01
C GLU A 834 14.64 9.20 15.70
N PHE A 835 13.68 8.65 14.95
CA PHE A 835 12.65 7.78 15.49
C PHE A 835 13.24 6.50 16.08
N GLN A 836 14.18 5.87 15.39
CA GLN A 836 14.84 4.66 15.87
C GLN A 836 15.69 4.94 17.13
N ALA A 837 16.35 6.09 17.20
CA ALA A 837 17.05 6.54 18.40
C ALA A 837 16.09 6.75 19.58
N ARG A 838 14.93 7.39 19.36
CA ARG A 838 13.89 7.56 20.39
C ARG A 838 13.34 6.22 20.88
N CYS A 839 12.99 5.30 19.97
CA CYS A 839 12.53 3.97 20.33
C CYS A 839 13.58 3.19 21.12
N ASN A 840 14.86 3.27 20.75
CA ASN A 840 15.94 2.63 21.49
C ASN A 840 16.09 3.22 22.89
N GLN A 841 16.02 4.55 23.02
CA GLN A 841 16.08 5.24 24.31
C GLN A 841 14.88 4.89 25.21
N GLU A 842 13.68 4.85 24.65
CA GLU A 842 12.47 4.44 25.37
C GLU A 842 12.57 2.98 25.81
N ARG A 843 13.09 2.09 24.94
CA ARG A 843 13.33 0.69 25.29
C ARG A 843 14.34 0.55 26.43
N GLU A 844 15.45 1.30 26.40
CA GLU A 844 16.43 1.33 27.50
C GLU A 844 15.83 1.86 28.79
N ASN A 845 15.01 2.92 28.72
CA ASN A 845 14.32 3.46 29.88
C ASN A 845 13.36 2.44 30.48
N ILE A 846 12.50 1.81 29.66
CA ILE A 846 11.57 0.76 30.12
C ILE A 846 12.34 -0.41 30.73
N GLN A 847 13.46 -0.81 30.13
CA GLN A 847 14.30 -1.87 30.66
C GLN A 847 14.87 -1.50 32.04
N LYS A 848 15.40 -0.28 32.21
CA LYS A 848 15.87 0.22 33.50
C LYS A 848 14.76 0.24 34.55
N THR A 849 13.59 0.78 34.23
CA THR A 849 12.46 0.85 35.17
C THR A 849 11.97 -0.56 35.54
N ASN A 850 11.95 -1.50 34.60
CA ASN A 850 11.60 -2.90 34.86
C ASN A 850 12.65 -3.61 35.73
N GLU A 851 13.94 -3.36 35.50
CA GLU A 851 15.03 -3.89 36.33
C GLU A 851 14.96 -3.31 37.76
N GLU A 852 14.71 -2.01 37.89
CA GLU A 852 14.54 -1.34 39.19
C GLU A 852 13.33 -1.87 39.97
N THR A 853 12.17 -1.98 39.33
CA THR A 853 10.95 -2.55 39.95
C THR A 853 11.13 -4.02 40.32
N THR A 854 11.78 -4.81 39.46
CA THR A 854 12.11 -6.21 39.77
C THR A 854 13.05 -6.32 40.97
N ASN A 855 14.05 -5.44 41.07
CA ASN A 855 14.97 -5.41 42.20
C ASN A 855 14.27 -4.96 43.49
N GLN A 856 13.37 -3.98 43.43
CA GLN A 856 12.53 -3.57 44.56
C GLN A 856 11.62 -4.71 45.03
N LEU A 857 10.95 -5.41 44.12
CA LEU A 857 10.13 -6.58 44.43
C LEU A 857 10.97 -7.69 45.06
N ARG A 858 12.16 -7.98 44.53
CA ARG A 858 13.08 -8.96 45.13
C ARG A 858 13.49 -8.56 46.56
N LYS A 859 13.78 -7.27 46.79
CA LYS A 859 14.12 -6.74 48.11
C LYS A 859 12.94 -6.91 49.08
N GLN A 860 11.73 -6.51 48.68
CA GLN A 860 10.53 -6.68 49.49
C GLN A 860 10.24 -8.17 49.80
N CYS A 861 10.38 -9.05 48.80
CA CYS A 861 10.24 -10.49 49.03
C CYS A 861 11.30 -11.03 50.01
N SER A 862 12.52 -10.51 49.98
CA SER A 862 13.56 -10.88 50.95
C SER A 862 13.20 -10.39 52.36
N GLU A 863 12.81 -9.12 52.49
CA GLU A 863 12.41 -8.53 53.78
C GLU A 863 11.20 -9.27 54.39
N LEU A 864 10.21 -9.65 53.56
CA LEU A 864 9.07 -10.45 53.99
C LEU A 864 9.48 -11.86 54.43
N ARG A 865 10.44 -12.50 53.74
CA ARG A 865 10.98 -13.80 54.18
C ARG A 865 11.69 -13.66 55.53
N ASP A 866 12.53 -12.65 55.70
CA ASP A 866 13.25 -12.41 56.95
C ASP A 866 12.27 -12.12 58.11
N ALA A 867 11.22 -11.33 57.86
CA ALA A 867 10.15 -11.09 58.83
C ALA A 867 9.38 -12.38 59.18
N MET A 868 9.09 -13.23 58.20
CA MET A 868 8.42 -14.51 58.41
C MET A 868 9.29 -15.48 59.21
N ILE A 869 10.60 -15.51 58.96
CA ILE A 869 11.56 -16.31 59.74
C ILE A 869 11.55 -15.83 61.20
N LYS A 870 11.68 -14.52 61.45
CA LYS A 870 11.62 -13.95 62.80
C LYS A 870 10.29 -14.25 63.50
N LEU A 871 9.17 -14.16 62.79
CA LEU A 871 7.86 -14.47 63.35
C LEU A 871 7.77 -15.95 63.74
N ASN A 872 8.27 -16.86 62.89
CA ASN A 872 8.32 -18.28 63.20
C ASN A 872 9.23 -18.60 64.39
N GLU A 873 10.37 -17.90 64.53
CA GLU A 873 11.24 -18.00 65.70
C GLU A 873 10.49 -17.56 66.97
N ILE A 874 9.83 -16.40 66.95
CA ILE A 874 9.02 -15.91 68.08
C ILE A 874 7.89 -16.89 68.42
N ILE A 875 7.19 -17.43 67.42
CA ILE A 875 6.14 -18.43 67.63
C ILE A 875 6.72 -19.67 68.31
N SER A 876 7.86 -20.17 67.84
CA SER A 876 8.52 -21.34 68.42
C SER A 876 8.96 -21.09 69.87
N GLU A 877 9.50 -19.91 70.18
CA GLU A 877 9.84 -19.51 71.55
C GLU A 877 8.61 -19.43 72.46
N LEU A 878 7.50 -18.87 71.96
CA LEU A 878 6.24 -18.78 72.69
C LEU A 878 5.62 -20.15 72.93
N GLU A 879 5.66 -21.05 71.95
CA GLU A 879 5.22 -22.44 72.09
C GLU A 879 6.05 -23.18 73.16
N ALA A 880 7.37 -23.03 73.14
CA ALA A 880 8.25 -23.62 74.15
C ALA A 880 7.97 -23.06 75.56
N LYS A 881 7.77 -21.75 75.68
CA LYS A 881 7.40 -21.11 76.95
C LYS A 881 6.04 -21.58 77.44
N ASN A 882 5.05 -21.71 76.56
CA ASN A 882 3.73 -22.21 76.90
C ASN A 882 3.79 -23.67 77.37
N ALA A 883 4.55 -24.53 76.68
CA ALA A 883 4.76 -25.91 77.09
C ALA A 883 5.39 -26.00 78.49
N LYS A 884 6.35 -25.12 78.81
CA LYS A 884 6.93 -25.02 80.16
C LYS A 884 5.88 -24.59 81.20
N LEU A 885 5.11 -23.55 80.93
CA LEU A 885 4.07 -23.07 81.84
C LEU A 885 2.99 -24.13 82.09
N VAL A 886 2.59 -24.89 81.07
CA VAL A 886 1.65 -26.01 81.21
C VAL A 886 2.24 -27.09 82.14
N LYS A 887 3.53 -27.43 81.97
CA LYS A 887 4.22 -28.39 82.84
C LYS A 887 4.27 -27.91 84.29
N ASP A 888 4.66 -26.64 84.52
CA ASP A 888 4.74 -26.04 85.85
C ASP A 888 3.35 -26.02 86.52
N ASN A 889 2.30 -25.68 85.75
CA ASN A 889 0.92 -25.68 86.24
C ASN A 889 0.43 -27.10 86.63
N MET A 890 0.80 -28.12 85.84
CA MET A 890 0.54 -29.51 86.22
C MET A 890 1.28 -29.92 87.51
N GLU A 891 2.51 -29.44 87.70
CA GLU A 891 3.29 -29.71 88.91
C GLU A 891 2.68 -29.03 90.13
N PHE A 892 2.31 -27.74 90.03
CA PHE A 892 1.61 -27.04 91.10
C PHE A 892 0.27 -27.69 91.44
N LYS A 893 -0.49 -28.14 90.44
CA LYS A 893 -1.74 -28.88 90.68
C LYS A 893 -1.49 -30.18 91.46
N ARG A 894 -0.43 -30.93 91.14
CA ARG A 894 -0.04 -32.13 91.90
C ARG A 894 0.38 -31.80 93.33
N GLN A 895 1.17 -30.74 93.53
CA GLN A 895 1.58 -30.28 94.86
C GLN A 895 0.37 -29.83 95.69
N TYR A 896 -0.54 -29.07 95.09
CA TYR A 896 -1.80 -28.64 95.73
C TYR A 896 -2.60 -29.84 96.21
N THR A 897 -2.89 -30.82 95.33
CA THR A 897 -3.63 -32.03 95.72
C THR A 897 -2.93 -32.83 96.82
N ARG A 898 -1.59 -32.86 96.82
CA ARG A 898 -0.81 -33.53 97.88
C ARG A 898 -0.96 -32.80 99.23
N ILE A 899 -0.82 -31.48 99.25
CA ILE A 899 -0.98 -30.67 100.46
C ILE A 899 -2.41 -30.73 100.98
N GLU A 900 -3.39 -30.69 100.10
CA GLU A 900 -4.82 -30.82 100.43
C GLU A 900 -5.11 -32.17 101.11
N SER A 901 -4.58 -33.27 100.56
CA SER A 901 -4.67 -34.60 101.18
C SER A 901 -3.96 -34.68 102.53
N GLN A 902 -2.79 -34.04 102.69
CA GLN A 902 -2.09 -33.96 103.97
C GLN A 902 -2.87 -33.15 105.01
N MET A 903 -3.45 -32.02 104.61
CA MET A 903 -4.31 -31.20 105.48
C MET A 903 -5.54 -31.98 105.92
N ALA A 904 -6.23 -32.68 105.01
CA ALA A 904 -7.38 -33.51 105.35
C ALA A 904 -7.01 -34.60 106.39
N SER A 905 -5.89 -35.30 106.17
CA SER A 905 -5.40 -36.30 107.13
C SER A 905 -5.03 -35.69 108.50
N GLN A 906 -4.47 -34.47 108.51
CA GLN A 906 -4.10 -33.79 109.75
C GLN A 906 -5.35 -33.33 110.52
N VAL A 907 -6.37 -32.84 109.81
CA VAL A 907 -7.67 -32.47 110.40
C VAL A 907 -8.33 -33.69 111.05
N GLU A 908 -8.36 -34.84 110.36
CA GLU A 908 -8.88 -36.09 110.93
C GLU A 908 -8.07 -36.57 112.15
N SER A 909 -6.74 -36.41 112.13
CA SER A 909 -5.89 -36.72 113.28
C SER A 909 -6.20 -35.82 114.48
N ASN A 910 -6.27 -34.50 114.26
CA ASN A 910 -6.58 -33.53 115.31
C ASN A 910 -8.00 -33.74 115.86
N GLU A 911 -8.97 -34.10 115.03
CA GLU A 911 -10.34 -34.39 115.49
C GLU A 911 -10.39 -35.66 116.35
N ARG A 912 -9.62 -36.70 115.99
CA ARG A 912 -9.47 -37.89 116.84
C ARG A 912 -8.82 -37.55 118.18
N GLU A 913 -7.75 -36.76 118.18
CA GLU A 913 -7.07 -36.32 119.41
C GLU A 913 -8.01 -35.48 120.29
N ARG A 914 -8.77 -34.54 119.71
CA ARG A 914 -9.78 -33.76 120.42
C ARG A 914 -10.82 -34.67 121.07
N LYS A 915 -11.38 -35.64 120.34
CA LYS A 915 -12.35 -36.60 120.89
C LYS A 915 -11.76 -37.45 122.01
N LEU A 916 -10.50 -37.90 121.88
CA LEU A 916 -9.80 -38.64 122.94
C LEU A 916 -9.59 -37.77 124.18
N MET A 917 -9.20 -36.51 124.01
CA MET A 917 -9.00 -35.56 125.10
C MET A 917 -10.33 -35.18 125.77
N GLU A 918 -11.41 -34.96 125.01
CA GLU A 918 -12.75 -34.74 125.53
C GLU A 918 -13.24 -35.94 126.36
N ASN A 919 -13.06 -37.17 125.86
CA ASN A 919 -13.39 -38.40 126.59
C ASN A 919 -12.54 -38.55 127.87
N HIS A 920 -11.26 -38.17 127.83
CA HIS A 920 -10.38 -38.19 128.99
C HIS A 920 -10.82 -37.18 130.05
N LEU A 921 -11.10 -35.93 129.66
CA LEU A 921 -11.60 -34.88 130.54
C LEU A 921 -12.96 -35.26 131.14
N HIS A 922 -13.85 -35.85 130.34
CA HIS A 922 -15.13 -36.35 130.83
C HIS A 922 -14.97 -37.45 131.86
N SER A 923 -14.07 -38.42 131.61
CA SER A 923 -13.75 -39.48 132.56
C SER A 923 -13.14 -38.94 133.86
N LEU A 924 -12.25 -37.93 133.77
CA LEU A 924 -11.69 -37.24 134.94
C LEU A 924 -12.78 -36.49 135.72
N LYS A 925 -13.68 -35.81 135.02
CA LYS A 925 -14.82 -35.11 135.63
C LYS A 925 -15.69 -36.09 136.41
N ILE A 926 -16.10 -37.20 135.82
CA ILE A 926 -16.89 -38.25 136.50
C ILE A 926 -16.13 -38.78 137.73
N LYS A 927 -14.82 -39.03 137.61
CA LYS A 927 -13.99 -39.51 138.73
C LYS A 927 -13.93 -38.47 139.87
N MET A 928 -13.78 -37.20 139.55
CA MET A 928 -13.78 -36.11 140.54
C MET A 928 -15.15 -35.93 141.19
N GLU A 929 -16.23 -35.96 140.41
CA GLU A 929 -17.61 -35.87 140.90
C GLU A 929 -17.93 -37.04 141.83
N SER A 930 -17.56 -38.26 141.46
CA SER A 930 -17.71 -39.45 142.31
C SER A 930 -16.92 -39.32 143.63
N ASN A 931 -15.67 -38.85 143.57
CA ASN A 931 -14.85 -38.59 144.77
C ASN A 931 -15.45 -37.50 145.67
N MET A 932 -15.97 -36.41 145.09
CA MET A 932 -16.61 -35.34 145.86
C MET A 932 -17.93 -35.80 146.47
N ALA A 933 -18.75 -36.56 145.74
CA ALA A 933 -19.97 -37.15 146.26
C ALA A 933 -19.68 -38.09 147.45
N ALA A 934 -18.63 -38.92 147.34
CA ALA A 934 -18.17 -39.78 148.44
C ALA A 934 -17.71 -38.95 149.66
N LYS A 935 -16.98 -37.85 149.45
CA LYS A 935 -16.59 -36.94 150.54
C LYS A 935 -17.79 -36.25 151.20
N ILE A 936 -18.75 -35.75 150.41
CA ILE A 936 -19.98 -35.13 150.93
C ILE A 936 -20.75 -36.13 151.80
N SER A 937 -20.93 -37.36 151.32
CA SER A 937 -21.60 -38.42 152.09
C SER A 937 -20.87 -38.72 153.40
N SER A 938 -19.53 -38.78 153.39
CA SER A 938 -18.74 -38.97 154.60
C SER A 938 -18.87 -37.80 155.60
N VAL A 939 -18.91 -36.55 155.12
CA VAL A 939 -19.07 -35.37 155.97
C VAL A 939 -20.47 -35.32 156.57
N GLN A 940 -21.51 -35.63 155.79
CA GLN A 940 -22.89 -35.73 156.28
C GLN A 940 -23.01 -36.80 157.38
N ALA A 941 -22.45 -37.99 157.14
CA ALA A 941 -22.44 -39.06 158.13
C ALA A 941 -21.70 -38.66 159.44
N ASN A 942 -20.62 -37.89 159.34
CA ASN A 942 -19.92 -37.37 160.52
C ASN A 942 -20.72 -36.28 161.24
N ALA A 943 -21.34 -35.34 160.50
CA ALA A 943 -22.17 -34.30 161.08
C ALA A 943 -23.40 -34.85 161.81
N ASP A 944 -24.02 -35.90 161.27
CA ASP A 944 -25.14 -36.58 161.92
C ASP A 944 -24.70 -37.33 163.19
N LYS A 945 -23.52 -37.95 163.20
CA LYS A 945 -22.91 -38.52 164.41
C LYS A 945 -22.67 -37.46 165.50
N GLU A 946 -22.12 -36.30 165.15
CA GLU A 946 -21.91 -35.20 166.11
C GLU A 946 -23.23 -34.63 166.63
N ARG A 947 -24.25 -34.47 165.76
CA ARG A 947 -25.59 -34.05 166.18
C ARG A 947 -26.17 -35.04 167.20
N GLN A 948 -26.00 -36.33 166.98
CA GLN A 948 -26.47 -37.36 167.90
C GLN A 948 -25.74 -37.33 169.24
N LYS A 949 -24.42 -37.08 169.24
CA LYS A 949 -23.65 -36.87 170.48
C LYS A 949 -24.16 -35.68 171.29
N LEU A 950 -24.44 -34.54 170.64
CA LEU A 950 -24.99 -33.35 171.30
C LEU A 950 -26.36 -33.61 171.93
N ILE A 951 -27.22 -34.34 171.22
CA ILE A 951 -28.55 -34.69 171.74
C ILE A 951 -28.41 -35.59 172.98
N VAL A 952 -27.55 -36.60 172.94
CA VAL A 952 -27.27 -37.48 174.10
C VAL A 952 -26.72 -36.66 175.28
N TYR A 953 -25.73 -35.80 175.04
CA TYR A 953 -25.16 -34.94 176.07
C TYR A 953 -26.22 -34.03 176.74
N PHE A 954 -27.15 -33.48 175.96
CA PHE A 954 -28.22 -32.65 176.51
C PHE A 954 -29.26 -33.47 177.28
N ALA A 955 -29.65 -34.64 176.78
CA ALA A 955 -30.55 -35.56 177.47
C ALA A 955 -29.99 -35.98 178.85
N ASP A 956 -28.67 -36.19 178.95
CA ASP A 956 -28.00 -36.52 180.21
C ASP A 956 -28.02 -35.37 181.23
N ASN A 957 -27.86 -34.12 180.80
CA ASN A 957 -27.85 -32.95 181.71
C ASN A 957 -29.25 -32.57 182.23
N PHE A 958 -30.30 -32.80 181.44
CA PHE A 958 -31.69 -32.49 181.79
C PHE A 958 -32.46 -33.74 182.24
N ARG A 959 -31.77 -34.70 182.86
CA ARG A 959 -32.34 -35.99 183.28
C ARG A 959 -33.61 -35.89 184.12
N GLY A 960 -33.80 -34.81 184.88
CA GLY A 960 -35.03 -34.55 185.65
C GLY A 960 -36.27 -34.22 184.80
N PHE A 961 -36.08 -33.82 183.54
CA PHE A 961 -37.16 -33.52 182.57
C PHE A 961 -37.32 -34.62 181.50
N PHE A 962 -36.46 -35.63 181.56
CA PHE A 962 -36.37 -36.75 180.63
C PHE A 962 -36.82 -38.06 181.30
N ASP A 963 -37.58 -38.88 180.58
CA ASP A 963 -37.81 -40.27 180.97
C ASP A 963 -36.77 -41.16 180.26
N PRO A 964 -35.88 -41.86 180.99
CA PRO A 964 -34.85 -42.72 180.40
C PRO A 964 -35.37 -43.80 179.43
N ASN A 965 -36.68 -44.08 179.43
CA ASN A 965 -37.30 -45.05 178.53
C ASN A 965 -37.69 -44.47 177.15
N GLU A 966 -37.66 -43.15 176.94
CA GLU A 966 -37.91 -42.55 175.61
C GLU A 966 -36.65 -42.59 174.71
N GLN A 967 -36.81 -42.95 173.43
CA GLN A 967 -35.69 -42.94 172.48
C GLN A 967 -35.15 -41.51 172.28
N ILE A 968 -33.83 -41.38 172.35
CA ILE A 968 -33.12 -40.12 172.17
C ILE A 968 -33.08 -39.78 170.67
N ASP A 969 -34.07 -39.04 170.18
CA ASP A 969 -34.14 -38.50 168.81
C ASP A 969 -34.26 -36.96 168.80
N VAL A 970 -34.16 -36.34 167.61
CA VAL A 970 -34.23 -34.86 167.47
C VAL A 970 -35.57 -34.31 167.98
N LYS A 971 -36.66 -35.07 167.83
CA LYS A 971 -37.98 -34.67 168.28
C LYS A 971 -38.07 -34.70 169.80
N MET A 972 -37.48 -35.71 170.43
CA MET A 972 -37.33 -35.84 171.87
C MET A 972 -36.48 -34.68 172.43
N TYR A 973 -35.37 -34.32 171.78
CA TYR A 973 -34.57 -33.15 172.16
C TYR A 973 -35.40 -31.86 172.17
N GLN A 974 -36.18 -31.63 171.11
CA GLN A 974 -37.10 -30.47 171.04
C GLN A 974 -38.13 -30.50 172.17
N ARG A 975 -38.77 -31.64 172.43
CA ARG A 975 -39.72 -31.79 173.55
C ARG A 975 -39.06 -31.56 174.91
N LEU A 976 -37.82 -32.01 175.09
CA LEU A 976 -37.06 -31.80 176.32
C LEU A 976 -36.76 -30.32 176.54
N LEU A 977 -36.31 -29.62 175.48
CA LEU A 977 -36.13 -28.17 175.48
C LEU A 977 -37.43 -27.44 175.82
N ASP A 978 -38.54 -27.86 175.23
CA ASP A 978 -39.85 -27.25 175.48
C ASP A 978 -40.31 -27.48 176.93
N ARG A 979 -40.07 -28.67 177.50
CA ARG A 979 -40.34 -28.95 178.93
C ARG A 979 -39.47 -28.12 179.85
N ALA A 980 -38.16 -28.07 179.60
CA ALA A 980 -37.22 -27.26 180.40
C ALA A 980 -37.57 -25.77 180.33
N LYS A 981 -37.95 -25.28 179.14
CA LYS A 981 -38.44 -23.91 178.93
C LYS A 981 -39.76 -23.64 179.67
N ALA A 982 -40.71 -24.58 179.61
CA ALA A 982 -41.97 -24.46 180.33
C ALA A 982 -41.76 -24.41 181.85
N GLU A 983 -40.85 -25.22 182.39
CA GLU A 983 -40.54 -25.20 183.82
C GLU A 983 -39.82 -23.92 184.24
N LEU A 984 -38.85 -23.44 183.44
CA LEU A 984 -38.21 -22.14 183.69
C LEU A 984 -39.23 -21.01 183.71
N THR A 985 -40.19 -21.03 182.77
CA THR A 985 -41.27 -20.04 182.70
C THR A 985 -42.20 -20.17 183.91
N ARG A 986 -42.52 -21.39 184.36
CA ARG A 986 -43.32 -21.65 185.57
C ARG A 986 -42.64 -21.09 186.82
N LEU A 987 -41.35 -21.33 186.98
CA LEU A 987 -40.54 -20.80 188.08
C LEU A 987 -40.46 -19.26 188.03
N GLN A 988 -40.27 -18.67 186.85
CA GLN A 988 -40.30 -17.21 186.67
C GLN A 988 -41.67 -16.61 186.99
N LEU A 989 -42.77 -17.26 186.62
CA LEU A 989 -44.12 -16.81 186.96
C LEU A 989 -44.41 -16.91 188.45
N SER A 990 -43.98 -18.02 189.08
CA SER A 990 -44.04 -18.19 190.54
C SER A 990 -43.24 -17.10 191.26
N ASP A 991 -42.01 -16.85 190.81
CA ASP A 991 -41.14 -15.81 191.36
C ASP A 991 -41.79 -14.42 191.23
N ASN A 992 -42.32 -14.10 190.04
CA ASN A 992 -43.05 -12.86 189.79
C ASN A 992 -44.32 -12.73 190.64
N ALA A 993 -45.06 -13.82 190.88
CA ALA A 993 -46.24 -13.82 191.74
C ALA A 993 -45.87 -13.55 193.20
N ILE A 994 -44.80 -14.19 193.70
CA ILE A 994 -44.26 -13.94 195.04
C ILE A 994 -43.78 -12.48 195.16
N ARG A 995 -43.08 -11.95 194.15
CA ARG A 995 -42.67 -10.54 194.08
C ARG A 995 -43.86 -9.57 194.13
N ARG A 996 -44.96 -9.88 193.45
CA ARG A 996 -46.19 -9.06 193.48
C ARG A 996 -46.89 -9.10 194.84
N LEU A 997 -47.04 -10.28 195.43
CA LEU A 997 -47.67 -10.46 196.75
C LEU A 997 -46.95 -9.68 197.85
N THR A 998 -45.63 -9.62 197.75
CA THR A 998 -44.76 -9.01 198.75
C THR A 998 -44.49 -7.52 198.49
N ASN A 999 -45.07 -6.95 197.43
CA ASN A 999 -44.72 -5.61 196.92
C ASN A 999 -43.19 -5.42 196.80
N ALA A 1000 -42.50 -6.46 196.33
CA ALA A 1000 -41.07 -6.45 196.07
C ALA A 1000 -40.72 -5.36 195.05
N SER A 1001 -39.76 -4.49 195.38
CA SER A 1001 -39.21 -3.61 194.36
C SER A 1001 -38.42 -4.42 193.32
N THR A 1002 -38.27 -3.88 192.11
CA THR A 1002 -37.47 -4.51 191.04
C THR A 1002 -36.02 -4.80 191.45
N ASN A 1003 -35.49 -4.07 192.44
CA ASN A 1003 -34.11 -4.21 192.91
C ASN A 1003 -33.99 -5.07 194.17
N GLN A 1004 -35.10 -5.64 194.62
CA GLN A 1004 -35.14 -6.51 195.79
C GLN A 1004 -35.17 -7.96 195.33
N THR A 1005 -34.42 -8.84 196.00
CA THR A 1005 -34.57 -10.27 195.76
C THR A 1005 -35.95 -10.72 196.23
N THR A 1006 -36.51 -11.73 195.58
CA THR A 1006 -37.83 -12.27 195.97
C THR A 1006 -37.80 -12.73 197.44
N GLU A 1007 -36.68 -13.31 197.86
CA GLU A 1007 -36.38 -13.71 199.24
C GLU A 1007 -36.43 -12.52 200.21
N ASP A 1008 -35.77 -11.39 199.87
CA ASP A 1008 -35.77 -10.17 200.70
C ASP A 1008 -37.16 -9.51 200.79
N ALA A 1009 -37.97 -9.61 199.75
CA ALA A 1009 -39.31 -9.02 199.73
C ALA A 1009 -40.32 -9.82 200.56
N VAL A 1010 -40.26 -11.15 200.50
CA VAL A 1010 -41.02 -12.03 201.41
C VAL A 1010 -40.65 -11.74 202.85
N ALA A 1011 -39.36 -11.61 203.15
CA ALA A 1011 -38.89 -11.29 204.50
C ALA A 1011 -39.47 -9.97 205.03
N GLN A 1012 -39.52 -8.91 204.21
CA GLN A 1012 -40.11 -7.62 204.59
C GLN A 1012 -41.65 -7.65 204.73
N TYR A 1013 -42.35 -8.41 203.89
CA TYR A 1013 -43.81 -8.56 203.98
C TYR A 1013 -44.22 -9.26 205.27
N VAL A 1014 -43.53 -10.33 205.65
CA VAL A 1014 -43.77 -11.05 206.92
C VAL A 1014 -43.52 -10.12 208.12
N PHE A 1015 -42.45 -9.31 208.10
CA PHE A 1015 -42.14 -8.34 209.16
C PHE A 1015 -43.22 -7.25 209.32
N LYS A 1016 -43.76 -6.70 208.22
CA LYS A 1016 -44.84 -5.69 208.26
C LYS A 1016 -46.19 -6.23 208.71
N SER A 1017 -46.46 -7.53 208.56
CA SER A 1017 -47.73 -8.14 208.96
C SER A 1017 -47.88 -8.37 210.48
N MET A 1018 -46.79 -8.26 211.26
CA MET A 1018 -46.82 -8.42 212.72
C MET A 1018 -47.13 -7.12 213.53
N GLU A 1019 -47.15 -5.93 212.92
CA GLU A 1019 -47.35 -4.64 213.64
C GLU A 1019 -48.79 -4.09 213.64
N CYS A 1020 -49.79 -4.87 213.19
CA CYS A 1020 -51.21 -4.53 213.30
C CYS A 1020 -52.00 -5.68 213.92
N ASN A 1021 -51.75 -5.92 215.22
CA ASN A 1021 -52.69 -6.41 216.22
C ASN A 1021 -52.22 -5.96 217.61
#